data_AF-A0A438H4L2-F1
#
_entry.id   AF-A0A438H4L2-F1
#
_cell.length_a   1.000
_cell.length_b   1.000
_cell.length_c   1.000
_cell.angle_alpha   90.00
_cell.angle_beta   90.00
_cell.angle_gamma   90.00
#
_symmetry.space_group_name_H-M   'P 1'
#
loop_
_entity.id
_entity.type
_entity.pdbx_description
1 polymer ?
#
loop_
_entity_poly.entity_id
_entity_poly.type
_entity_poly.pdbx_seq_one_letter_code
_entity_poly.pdbx_strand_id
1 'polypeptide(L)'
;MANSHRRRNCLSKIKVDGVWLTEEQEIKRGVVRAFKDQLTDPGGWHPSMEGLDFNRIGDEDAARLEEVFSEEEVLKALSDLNGDKAPGPDGFPLRFWQFCWDVVKEEIMGFLLEFHERGRFVRSLNSTFLVLIPKKAGAEDLRDFRPISLVGGLYKLLAKVLANRLKKVVGKVVSSAQNAFVEGRQILDAALIANEAIDSLLKRNERGHGIWGKVDWMDLLVHLYSNVFSFDQWHPGRLLQQFKGLRQGDPLSPYLFVLGMEALSRLIHRAVGGGFLSGCRVNGRGGNGALVSHLLFADDTLVFCEASEDQMVHLSWLLMWFEAISGLRINLDKSEILPVGRVENLENLALEAGCKVGRLPSSYLGIPLGANHKSVAVWDGVEEKFRKRLALWKRQFISKGGRITLIRSTLSSMPIYLMSLLRIPRVVSLRLEKIQRDFLWGGGALERKPHLVNWDAVCMDKRKGGWELDACPSLIGPFFASGIGVLRLKGRIFGGTSLVGSSGRKKGVGVLEKSGREAWVEEYWDTSGGEGAWSPRFSRPFNDWEVEEVERLLLTIRGARFSPLMEDRMMWKANLNGIFSVKSLYNDLFSRRAGIFPHGLIWNPNVPSKVSFFAWEASWGKVLTMDQLKKRGWAVANRCFLCCEEEESIDHILIHCSKARALWELLFALFGVCWVLPFSARETLIEWRGFMLGKKHRKALDEGRVCFFLFFCVCLKGPFVYSLYSAVIMTPATSGRYVHGDVKPENFLLGPPGTNEEKKLFLVDLGLATKWRDSSTGLHVEYDQRPDVFRGTVRYASVHAHLGRTGSRRDDLESLAYTLIFLLRGRLPWQGYQGENKGYLVCKKKMATSPEALCCFCPQPFRQFVEYVVNLKFDEEPNYAKYISLFDGIVGPNPDIRPINTDGAQKLIYQVGHKRGRLTMEEDDDEQPKKKVRMGMPATQWISVYNARRPMKQRYHYNVADVRLPQHVEKGNEDGLYISSVASCSNLWALIMDAGTGFSAQVYELSPYFLHKEWIMEQWEKNYYISAIAGANNGSSLVVMSKGTQYLQQSYKVSESFPFKWINKKWREGFYVTAMATAGSRWAIVMSRGAGFSDQVVELDFLYPSEGIHRRWDNGYRITATAATWDQAAFVLSVPRRKPADETQETLRTSAFPSTHVKEKWAKNLYIASVCYGRTVS
;
A
#
# COMPACT_ATOMS: atom_id res chain seq x y z
N MET A 1 -1.07 2.80 1.69
CA MET A 1 -2.01 1.83 2.30
C MET A 1 -2.26 2.14 3.77
N ALA A 2 -1.24 2.38 4.60
CA ALA A 2 -1.40 2.74 6.02
C ALA A 2 -2.41 3.89 6.32
N ASN A 3 -2.37 4.99 5.57
CA ASN A 3 -3.31 6.12 5.78
C ASN A 3 -4.78 5.82 5.43
N SER A 4 -5.05 4.77 4.64
CA SER A 4 -6.44 4.32 4.37
C SER A 4 -6.98 3.49 5.54
N HIS A 5 -6.13 2.66 6.15
CA HIS A 5 -6.47 1.91 7.37
C HIS A 5 -6.65 2.84 8.57
N ARG A 6 -5.84 3.92 8.69
CA ARG A 6 -5.95 4.90 9.77
C ARG A 6 -7.27 5.69 9.74
N ARG A 7 -7.82 5.97 8.55
CA ARG A 7 -9.15 6.61 8.40
C ARG A 7 -10.33 5.68 8.70
N ARG A 8 -10.17 4.36 8.50
CA ARG A 8 -11.20 3.35 8.83
C ARG A 8 -11.33 3.06 10.32
N ASN A 9 -10.31 3.38 11.11
CA ASN A 9 -10.24 3.06 12.54
C ASN A 9 -10.43 4.30 13.44
N CYS A 10 -10.93 5.42 12.89
CA CYS A 10 -11.25 6.61 13.68
C CYS A 10 -12.74 6.59 14.04
N LEU A 11 -13.05 6.54 15.34
CA LEU A 11 -14.41 6.55 15.89
C LEU A 11 -14.78 8.00 16.24
N SER A 12 -15.33 8.74 15.27
CA SER A 12 -15.77 10.13 15.49
C SER A 12 -17.18 10.25 16.07
N LYS A 13 -17.99 9.19 15.94
CA LYS A 13 -19.32 9.03 16.54
C LYS A 13 -19.64 7.54 16.64
N ILE A 14 -20.42 7.12 17.63
CA ILE A 14 -20.89 5.73 17.77
C ILE A 14 -22.29 5.68 18.35
N LYS A 15 -23.08 4.67 17.99
CA LYS A 15 -24.36 4.35 18.60
C LYS A 15 -24.20 3.23 19.63
N VAL A 16 -24.60 3.47 20.88
CA VAL A 16 -24.62 2.49 21.97
C VAL A 16 -26.07 2.39 22.47
N ASP A 17 -26.65 1.19 22.44
CA ASP A 17 -28.04 0.92 22.84
C ASP A 17 -29.08 1.86 22.23
N GLY A 18 -28.87 2.25 20.97
CA GLY A 18 -29.78 3.15 20.25
C GLY A 18 -29.47 4.64 20.41
N VAL A 19 -28.52 5.03 21.27
CA VAL A 19 -28.17 6.42 21.57
C VAL A 19 -26.87 6.83 20.87
N TRP A 20 -26.85 8.01 20.25
CA TRP A 20 -25.65 8.56 19.62
C TRP A 20 -24.71 9.20 20.65
N LEU A 21 -23.45 8.80 20.62
CA LEU A 21 -22.35 9.41 21.37
C LEU A 21 -21.39 10.07 20.36
N THR A 22 -21.19 11.38 20.50
CA THR A 22 -20.38 12.18 19.57
C THR A 22 -19.17 12.84 20.22
N GLU A 23 -19.18 13.02 21.54
CA GLU A 23 -18.04 13.57 22.28
C GLU A 23 -17.06 12.47 22.68
N GLU A 24 -15.76 12.72 22.55
CA GLU A 24 -14.70 11.71 22.79
C GLU A 24 -14.79 11.07 24.19
N GLN A 25 -15.08 11.85 25.23
CA GLN A 25 -15.22 11.34 26.59
C GLN A 25 -16.50 10.52 26.80
N GLU A 26 -17.58 10.88 26.12
CA GLU A 26 -18.84 10.11 26.14
C GLU A 26 -18.68 8.79 25.39
N ILE A 27 -18.04 8.80 24.23
CA ILE A 27 -17.72 7.59 23.47
C ILE A 27 -16.89 6.64 24.34
N LYS A 28 -15.82 7.14 24.97
CA LYS A 28 -14.96 6.33 25.85
C LYS A 28 -15.74 5.73 27.02
N ARG A 29 -16.52 6.54 27.74
CA ARG A 29 -17.32 6.08 28.89
C ARG A 29 -18.45 5.13 28.48
N GLY A 30 -19.15 5.43 27.39
CA GLY A 30 -20.26 4.62 26.88
C GLY A 30 -19.80 3.24 26.43
N VAL A 31 -18.69 3.16 25.69
CA VAL A 31 -18.10 1.88 25.28
C VAL A 31 -17.62 1.08 26.49
N VAL A 32 -16.91 1.72 27.43
CA VAL A 32 -16.44 1.03 28.66
C VAL A 32 -17.61 0.53 29.49
N ARG A 33 -18.67 1.32 29.65
CA ARG A 33 -19.89 0.92 30.38
C ARG A 33 -20.56 -0.27 29.70
N ALA A 34 -20.80 -0.20 28.39
CA ALA A 34 -21.43 -1.29 27.64
C ALA A 34 -20.68 -2.62 27.79
N PHE A 35 -19.34 -2.61 27.67
CA PHE A 35 -18.56 -3.83 27.88
C PHE A 35 -18.47 -4.23 29.35
N LYS A 36 -18.45 -3.28 30.29
CA LYS A 36 -18.47 -3.60 31.71
C LYS A 36 -19.78 -4.32 32.07
N ASP A 37 -20.91 -3.84 31.58
CA ASP A 37 -22.22 -4.43 31.84
C ASP A 37 -22.33 -5.82 31.17
N GLN A 38 -21.75 -6.00 29.97
CA GLN A 38 -21.70 -7.32 29.30
C GLN A 38 -20.74 -8.32 29.96
N LEU A 39 -19.67 -7.84 30.59
CA LEU A 39 -18.60 -8.69 31.16
C LEU A 39 -18.70 -8.87 32.68
N THR A 40 -19.71 -8.29 33.33
CA THR A 40 -19.95 -8.46 34.77
C THR A 40 -21.10 -9.46 34.97
N ASP A 41 -20.90 -10.42 35.87
CA ASP A 41 -21.93 -11.36 36.29
C ASP A 41 -22.94 -10.63 37.21
N PRO A 42 -24.24 -10.59 36.87
CA PRO A 42 -25.27 -9.99 37.72
C PRO A 42 -25.65 -10.87 38.93
N GLY A 43 -25.09 -12.09 39.07
CA GLY A 43 -25.31 -12.97 40.21
C GLY A 43 -26.69 -13.66 40.21
N GLY A 44 -27.21 -13.97 39.03
CA GLY A 44 -28.52 -14.62 38.86
C GLY A 44 -28.52 -16.13 39.15
N TRP A 45 -29.70 -16.69 39.43
CA TRP A 45 -29.88 -18.15 39.50
C TRP A 45 -29.76 -18.77 38.10
N HIS A 46 -29.03 -19.88 38.01
CA HIS A 46 -28.85 -20.64 36.77
C HIS A 46 -29.38 -22.07 36.93
N PRO A 47 -30.00 -22.65 35.89
CA PRO A 47 -30.45 -24.03 35.96
C PRO A 47 -29.30 -25.03 35.97
N SER A 48 -29.47 -26.14 36.72
CA SER A 48 -28.48 -27.22 36.81
C SER A 48 -28.40 -28.03 35.51
N MET A 49 -27.20 -28.51 35.20
CA MET A 49 -26.94 -29.48 34.12
C MET A 49 -26.95 -30.94 34.60
N GLU A 50 -27.37 -31.19 35.84
CA GLU A 50 -27.56 -32.53 36.40
C GLU A 50 -28.45 -33.40 35.50
N GLY A 51 -27.97 -34.58 35.13
CA GLY A 51 -28.69 -35.53 34.27
C GLY A 51 -28.36 -35.44 32.77
N LEU A 52 -27.42 -34.58 32.35
CA LEU A 52 -26.79 -34.65 31.03
C LEU A 52 -25.54 -35.53 31.08
N ASP A 53 -25.44 -36.52 30.20
CA ASP A 53 -24.32 -37.44 30.15
C ASP A 53 -23.21 -36.91 29.22
N PHE A 54 -22.06 -36.55 29.80
CA PHE A 54 -20.89 -36.03 29.07
C PHE A 54 -19.82 -37.11 28.93
N ASN A 55 -19.17 -37.13 27.77
CA ASN A 55 -18.02 -38.01 27.55
C ASN A 55 -16.84 -37.59 28.44
N ARG A 56 -16.13 -38.58 28.99
CA ARG A 56 -14.98 -38.36 29.87
C ARG A 56 -13.68 -38.78 29.18
N ILE A 57 -12.59 -38.10 29.55
CA ILE A 57 -11.24 -38.53 29.18
C ILE A 57 -10.79 -39.66 30.12
N GLY A 58 -9.90 -40.53 29.65
CA GLY A 58 -9.31 -41.57 30.51
C GLY A 58 -8.29 -40.98 31.48
N ASP A 59 -7.99 -41.71 32.57
CA ASP A 59 -7.10 -41.27 33.64
C ASP A 59 -5.69 -40.89 33.13
N GLU A 60 -5.18 -41.61 32.13
CA GLU A 60 -3.89 -41.29 31.49
C GLU A 60 -3.91 -39.95 30.76
N ASP A 61 -4.99 -39.65 30.03
CA ASP A 61 -5.12 -38.36 29.32
C ASP A 61 -5.27 -37.22 30.32
N ALA A 62 -6.00 -37.44 31.42
CA ALA A 62 -6.17 -36.47 32.49
C ALA A 62 -4.83 -36.15 33.17
N ALA A 63 -4.06 -37.18 33.55
CA ALA A 63 -2.73 -37.02 34.14
C ALA A 63 -1.80 -36.20 33.22
N ARG A 64 -1.82 -36.45 31.91
CA ARG A 64 -1.00 -35.72 30.93
C ARG A 64 -1.37 -34.25 30.77
N LEU A 65 -2.60 -33.85 31.08
CA LEU A 65 -2.98 -32.42 31.07
C LEU A 65 -2.40 -31.68 32.28
N GLU A 66 -2.20 -32.39 33.39
CA GLU A 66 -1.75 -31.86 34.68
C GLU A 66 -0.24 -32.03 34.93
N GLU A 67 0.51 -32.63 33.99
CA GLU A 67 1.98 -32.75 34.07
C GLU A 67 2.67 -31.37 34.20
N VAL A 68 3.82 -31.32 34.88
CA VAL A 68 4.65 -30.12 34.96
C VAL A 68 5.05 -29.67 33.55
N PHE A 69 5.09 -28.35 33.30
CA PHE A 69 5.46 -27.80 31.99
C PHE A 69 6.94 -28.04 31.70
N SER A 70 7.26 -28.65 30.55
CA SER A 70 8.66 -28.83 30.10
C SER A 70 9.17 -27.61 29.32
N GLU A 71 10.49 -27.39 29.35
CA GLU A 71 11.11 -26.29 28.59
C GLU A 71 10.82 -26.41 27.09
N GLU A 72 10.88 -27.63 26.54
CA GLU A 72 10.63 -27.91 25.13
C GLU A 72 9.19 -27.62 24.73
N GLU A 73 8.22 -27.94 25.60
CA GLU A 73 6.80 -27.63 25.38
C GLU A 73 6.58 -26.12 25.31
N VAL A 74 7.19 -25.38 26.23
CA VAL A 74 7.04 -23.93 26.35
C VAL A 74 7.74 -23.21 25.21
N LEU A 75 8.97 -23.60 24.87
CA LEU A 75 9.72 -23.05 23.74
C LEU A 75 9.02 -23.33 22.42
N LYS A 76 8.45 -24.52 22.25
CA LYS A 76 7.63 -24.85 21.06
C LYS A 76 6.39 -23.97 20.99
N ALA A 77 5.67 -23.79 22.10
CA ALA A 77 4.51 -22.91 22.16
C ALA A 77 4.89 -21.46 21.81
N LEU A 78 6.03 -20.97 22.29
CA LEU A 78 6.56 -19.64 21.99
C LEU A 78 6.95 -19.51 20.51
N SER A 79 7.57 -20.53 19.93
CA SER A 79 7.98 -20.56 18.52
C SER A 79 6.79 -20.62 17.55
N ASP A 80 5.72 -21.32 17.94
CA ASP A 80 4.47 -21.42 17.17
C ASP A 80 3.67 -20.10 17.16
N LEU A 81 3.95 -19.19 18.09
CA LEU A 81 3.31 -17.88 18.15
C LEU A 81 3.90 -16.93 17.11
N ASN A 82 3.05 -16.13 16.46
CA ASN A 82 3.52 -15.15 15.49
C ASN A 82 4.14 -13.92 16.19
N GLY A 83 5.44 -13.70 15.98
CA GLY A 83 6.22 -12.63 16.59
C GLY A 83 5.79 -11.20 16.25
N ASP A 84 5.12 -10.99 15.11
CA ASP A 84 4.76 -9.67 14.57
C ASP A 84 3.36 -9.19 14.99
N LYS A 85 2.73 -9.85 15.98
CA LYS A 85 1.44 -9.43 16.53
C LYS A 85 1.58 -8.22 17.45
N ALA A 86 0.52 -7.40 17.51
CA ALA A 86 0.45 -6.24 18.40
C ALA A 86 0.60 -6.67 19.88
N PRO A 87 1.36 -5.89 20.68
CA PRO A 87 1.59 -6.19 22.09
C PRO A 87 0.35 -5.93 22.96
N GLY A 88 0.36 -6.50 24.16
CA GLY A 88 -0.62 -6.17 25.21
C GLY A 88 -0.21 -4.92 26.00
N PRO A 89 -0.78 -4.71 27.19
CA PRO A 89 -0.44 -3.59 28.08
C PRO A 89 1.02 -3.53 28.52
N ASP A 90 1.74 -4.65 28.43
CA ASP A 90 3.17 -4.77 28.71
C ASP A 90 4.06 -4.13 27.63
N GLY A 91 3.53 -3.84 26.44
CA GLY A 91 4.27 -3.20 25.35
C GLY A 91 5.25 -4.10 24.60
N PHE A 92 5.43 -5.36 25.03
CA PHE A 92 6.38 -6.29 24.43
C PHE A 92 5.72 -7.19 23.37
N PRO A 93 6.17 -7.15 22.09
CA PRO A 93 5.68 -8.06 21.06
C PRO A 93 6.22 -9.48 21.28
N LEU A 94 5.58 -10.50 20.71
CA LEU A 94 6.03 -11.90 20.83
C LEU A 94 7.45 -12.14 20.28
N ARG A 95 7.86 -11.33 19.28
CA ARG A 95 9.23 -11.35 18.75
C ARG A 95 10.29 -11.02 19.81
N PHE A 96 9.97 -10.17 20.80
CA PHE A 96 10.87 -9.89 21.92
C PHE A 96 11.11 -11.16 22.75
N TRP A 97 10.04 -11.84 23.16
CA TRP A 97 10.11 -13.07 23.93
C TRP A 97 10.85 -14.19 23.19
N GLN A 98 10.62 -14.32 21.87
CA GLN A 98 11.32 -15.29 21.02
C GLN A 98 12.82 -15.00 20.90
N PHE A 99 13.19 -13.73 20.71
CA PHE A 99 14.58 -13.34 20.55
C PHE A 99 15.37 -13.38 21.86
N CYS A 100 14.71 -13.04 22.98
CA CYS A 100 15.34 -12.96 24.29
C CYS A 100 15.22 -14.26 25.10
N TRP A 101 14.76 -15.37 24.49
CA TRP A 101 14.51 -16.64 25.20
C TRP A 101 15.67 -17.04 26.12
N ASP A 102 16.90 -17.04 25.60
CA ASP A 102 18.10 -17.42 26.35
C ASP A 102 18.37 -16.56 27.60
N VAL A 103 17.80 -15.35 27.64
CA VAL A 103 17.91 -14.40 28.75
C VAL A 103 16.77 -14.55 29.75
N VAL A 104 15.54 -14.77 29.28
CA VAL A 104 14.32 -14.74 30.12
C VAL A 104 13.74 -16.11 30.46
N LYS A 105 14.37 -17.20 29.99
CA LYS A 105 13.83 -18.56 30.11
C LYS A 105 13.61 -18.97 31.57
N GLU A 106 14.54 -18.63 32.46
CA GLU A 106 14.49 -19.05 33.88
C GLU A 106 13.28 -18.40 34.57
N GLU A 107 13.04 -17.11 34.34
CA GLU A 107 11.89 -16.39 34.88
C GLU A 107 10.57 -16.89 34.29
N ILE A 108 10.53 -17.21 33.00
CA ILE A 108 9.33 -17.76 32.35
C ILE A 108 9.01 -19.15 32.90
N MET A 109 10.00 -20.03 33.01
CA MET A 109 9.82 -21.37 33.55
C MET A 109 9.43 -21.32 35.02
N GLY A 110 10.04 -20.44 35.82
CA GLY A 110 9.64 -20.18 37.20
C GLY A 110 8.19 -19.71 37.34
N PHE A 111 7.74 -18.81 36.46
CA PHE A 111 6.35 -18.37 36.41
C PHE A 111 5.36 -19.51 36.10
N LEU A 112 5.69 -20.36 35.11
CA LEU A 112 4.87 -21.51 34.73
C LEU A 112 4.82 -22.58 35.83
N LEU A 113 5.94 -22.80 36.53
CA LEU A 113 6.01 -23.69 37.68
C LEU A 113 5.17 -23.17 38.86
N GLU A 114 5.27 -21.88 39.20
CA GLU A 114 4.44 -21.28 40.25
C GLU A 114 2.94 -21.41 39.91
N PHE A 115 2.59 -21.18 38.64
CA PHE A 115 1.22 -21.37 38.17
C PHE A 115 0.76 -22.83 38.29
N HIS A 116 1.61 -23.81 37.96
CA HIS A 116 1.31 -25.24 38.10
C HIS A 116 1.07 -25.63 39.57
N GLU A 117 1.97 -25.27 40.47
CA GLU A 117 1.90 -25.64 41.89
C GLU A 117 0.73 -24.97 42.62
N ARG A 118 0.48 -23.68 42.32
CA ARG A 118 -0.43 -22.84 43.09
C ARG A 118 -1.78 -22.61 42.41
N GLY A 119 -1.89 -22.90 41.11
CA GLY A 119 -3.09 -22.61 40.32
C GLY A 119 -3.43 -21.12 40.25
N ARG A 120 -2.45 -20.21 40.42
CA ARG A 120 -2.66 -18.76 40.41
C ARG A 120 -1.48 -17.99 39.83
N PHE A 121 -1.76 -16.81 39.29
CA PHE A 121 -0.76 -15.86 38.82
C PHE A 121 -1.13 -14.42 39.19
N VAL A 122 -0.18 -13.49 39.08
CA VAL A 122 -0.38 -12.08 39.45
C VAL A 122 -1.46 -11.42 38.57
N ARG A 123 -2.44 -10.75 39.20
CA ARG A 123 -3.58 -10.13 38.50
C ARG A 123 -3.19 -9.15 37.39
N SER A 124 -2.05 -8.45 37.54
CA SER A 124 -1.56 -7.49 36.54
C SER A 124 -1.25 -8.14 35.19
N LEU A 125 -0.82 -9.41 35.18
CA LEU A 125 -0.56 -10.20 33.96
C LEU A 125 -1.86 -10.50 33.18
N ASN A 126 -3.01 -10.40 33.83
CA ASN A 126 -4.32 -10.56 33.21
C ASN A 126 -4.86 -9.27 32.55
N SER A 127 -4.15 -8.14 32.71
CA SER A 127 -4.55 -6.86 32.12
C SER A 127 -4.53 -6.93 30.60
N THR A 128 -5.57 -6.38 29.96
CA THR A 128 -5.82 -6.54 28.52
C THR A 128 -6.30 -5.22 27.92
N PHE A 129 -5.83 -4.86 26.73
CA PHE A 129 -6.47 -3.78 25.96
C PHE A 129 -7.61 -4.33 25.09
N LEU A 130 -8.76 -3.67 25.12
CA LEU A 130 -9.88 -3.97 24.23
C LEU A 130 -9.84 -3.05 23.00
N VAL A 131 -9.70 -3.63 21.80
CA VAL A 131 -9.58 -2.89 20.54
C VAL A 131 -10.76 -3.21 19.63
N LEU A 132 -11.45 -2.18 19.14
CA LEU A 132 -12.61 -2.34 18.25
C LEU A 132 -12.18 -2.41 16.78
N ILE A 133 -12.53 -3.52 16.11
CA ILE A 133 -12.31 -3.71 14.67
C ILE A 133 -13.64 -3.68 13.93
N PRO A 134 -13.86 -2.79 12.94
CA PRO A 134 -15.13 -2.73 12.23
C PRO A 134 -15.38 -4.00 11.41
N LYS A 135 -16.57 -4.61 11.59
CA LYS A 135 -17.02 -5.80 10.84
C LYS A 135 -17.41 -5.45 9.40
N LYS A 136 -17.89 -4.21 9.17
CA LYS A 136 -18.34 -3.70 7.86
C LYS A 136 -17.83 -2.29 7.59
N ALA A 137 -17.89 -1.85 6.33
CA ALA A 137 -17.57 -0.45 5.98
C ALA A 137 -18.70 0.47 6.46
N GLY A 138 -18.35 1.64 7.02
CA GLY A 138 -19.35 2.56 7.57
C GLY A 138 -20.01 2.02 8.85
N ALA A 139 -19.28 1.31 9.69
CA ALA A 139 -19.76 0.85 11.00
C ALA A 139 -20.10 2.05 11.89
N GLU A 140 -21.33 2.09 12.41
CA GLU A 140 -21.85 3.20 13.23
C GLU A 140 -22.38 2.73 14.60
N ASP A 141 -22.91 1.49 14.70
CA ASP A 141 -23.35 0.90 15.97
C ASP A 141 -22.23 0.11 16.64
N LEU A 142 -22.17 0.10 17.98
CA LEU A 142 -21.16 -0.68 18.72
C LEU A 142 -21.18 -2.18 18.33
N ARG A 143 -22.35 -2.73 17.99
CA ARG A 143 -22.52 -4.12 17.50
C ARG A 143 -21.84 -4.38 16.17
N ASP A 144 -21.60 -3.33 15.37
CA ASP A 144 -20.85 -3.42 14.10
C ASP A 144 -19.34 -3.55 14.28
N PHE A 145 -18.85 -3.45 15.52
CA PHE A 145 -17.45 -3.65 15.86
C PHE A 145 -17.23 -5.02 16.50
N ARG A 146 -16.06 -5.60 16.24
CA ARG A 146 -15.56 -6.81 16.86
C ARG A 146 -14.52 -6.41 17.93
N PRO A 147 -14.75 -6.71 19.22
CA PRO A 147 -13.82 -6.37 20.28
C PRO A 147 -12.69 -7.40 20.36
N ILE A 148 -11.45 -7.01 20.06
CA ILE A 148 -10.26 -7.86 20.18
C ILE A 148 -9.50 -7.52 21.46
N SER A 149 -9.22 -8.56 22.25
CA SER A 149 -8.42 -8.54 23.46
C SER A 149 -6.93 -8.68 23.14
N LEU A 150 -6.17 -7.60 23.31
CA LEU A 150 -4.70 -7.64 23.27
C LEU A 150 -4.15 -8.03 24.64
N VAL A 151 -4.01 -9.34 24.87
CA VAL A 151 -3.45 -9.89 26.10
C VAL A 151 -1.91 -9.82 26.10
N GLY A 152 -1.31 -9.66 27.29
CA GLY A 152 0.15 -9.61 27.48
C GLY A 152 0.89 -10.87 27.03
N GLY A 153 2.19 -10.75 26.77
CA GLY A 153 3.03 -11.81 26.19
C GLY A 153 3.12 -13.06 27.06
N LEU A 154 3.40 -12.89 28.35
CA LEU A 154 3.58 -13.98 29.31
C LEU A 154 2.27 -14.78 29.54
N TYR A 155 1.14 -14.08 29.70
CA TYR A 155 -0.18 -14.71 29.75
C TYR A 155 -0.49 -15.46 28.44
N LYS A 156 -0.20 -14.85 27.28
CA LYS A 156 -0.46 -15.46 25.97
C LYS A 156 0.32 -16.75 25.78
N LEU A 157 1.54 -16.81 26.29
CA LEU A 157 2.36 -18.02 26.29
C LEU A 157 1.72 -19.11 27.15
N LEU A 158 1.35 -18.81 28.40
CA LEU A 158 0.64 -19.74 29.27
C LEU A 158 -0.66 -20.28 28.62
N ALA A 159 -1.50 -19.37 28.13
CA ALA A 159 -2.75 -19.73 27.45
C ALA A 159 -2.51 -20.60 26.21
N LYS A 160 -1.42 -20.36 25.47
CA LYS A 160 -1.04 -21.17 24.30
C LYS A 160 -0.57 -22.57 24.70
N VAL A 161 0.19 -22.72 25.78
CA VAL A 161 0.60 -24.03 26.31
C VAL A 161 -0.63 -24.83 26.72
N LEU A 162 -1.54 -24.24 27.51
CA LEU A 162 -2.79 -24.87 27.91
C LEU A 162 -3.67 -25.25 26.71
N ALA A 163 -3.79 -24.35 25.72
CA ALA A 163 -4.53 -24.63 24.49
C ALA A 163 -3.93 -25.81 23.70
N ASN A 164 -2.60 -25.91 23.63
CA ASN A 164 -1.92 -27.01 22.96
C ASN A 164 -2.14 -28.36 23.68
N ARG A 165 -2.30 -28.35 25.01
CA ARG A 165 -2.68 -29.54 25.78
C ARG A 165 -4.14 -29.93 25.53
N LEU A 166 -5.08 -28.98 25.68
CA LEU A 166 -6.51 -29.23 25.45
C LEU A 166 -6.81 -29.73 24.02
N LYS A 167 -6.08 -29.22 23.03
CA LYS A 167 -6.22 -29.64 21.63
C LYS A 167 -6.14 -31.17 21.46
N LYS A 168 -5.31 -31.85 22.24
CA LYS A 168 -5.08 -33.31 22.15
C LYS A 168 -6.26 -34.14 22.65
N VAL A 169 -7.10 -33.57 23.52
CA VAL A 169 -8.17 -34.30 24.23
C VAL A 169 -9.57 -33.83 23.86
N VAL A 170 -9.74 -32.60 23.37
CA VAL A 170 -11.07 -32.00 23.13
C VAL A 170 -11.97 -32.88 22.25
N GLY A 171 -11.41 -33.53 21.23
CA GLY A 171 -12.14 -34.41 20.32
C GLY A 171 -12.68 -35.70 20.94
N LYS A 172 -12.18 -36.10 22.12
CA LYS A 172 -12.68 -37.26 22.88
C LYS A 172 -13.94 -36.91 23.68
N VAL A 173 -14.12 -35.63 23.97
CA VAL A 173 -15.23 -35.17 24.83
C VAL A 173 -16.37 -34.57 24.05
N VAL A 174 -16.07 -33.76 23.03
CA VAL A 174 -17.13 -33.10 22.27
C VAL A 174 -17.74 -34.03 21.24
N SER A 175 -19.06 -33.94 21.09
CA SER A 175 -19.88 -34.67 20.13
C SER A 175 -19.31 -34.57 18.71
N SER A 176 -19.52 -35.61 17.90
CA SER A 176 -19.13 -35.63 16.48
C SER A 176 -19.79 -34.52 15.65
N ALA A 177 -20.89 -33.93 16.14
CA ALA A 177 -21.56 -32.79 15.52
C ALA A 177 -20.75 -31.47 15.58
N GLN A 178 -19.77 -31.36 16.49
CA GLN A 178 -18.93 -30.16 16.65
C GLN A 178 -17.72 -30.19 15.71
N ASN A 179 -17.68 -29.32 14.73
CA ASN A 179 -16.65 -29.33 13.69
C ASN A 179 -15.58 -28.23 13.86
N ALA A 180 -15.77 -27.29 14.80
CA ALA A 180 -14.79 -26.22 15.04
C ALA A 180 -13.78 -26.60 16.12
N PHE A 181 -12.51 -26.21 15.92
CA PHE A 181 -11.41 -26.33 16.89
C PHE A 181 -11.12 -27.74 17.42
N VAL A 182 -11.56 -28.79 16.71
CA VAL A 182 -11.23 -30.19 17.02
C VAL A 182 -10.20 -30.70 16.02
N GLU A 183 -9.12 -31.32 16.52
CA GLU A 183 -8.08 -31.89 15.67
C GLU A 183 -8.66 -32.99 14.76
N GLY A 184 -8.35 -32.91 13.46
CA GLY A 184 -8.83 -33.85 12.44
C GLY A 184 -10.18 -33.49 11.81
N ARG A 185 -10.95 -32.53 12.36
CA ARG A 185 -12.22 -32.06 11.78
C ARG A 185 -12.00 -30.79 10.96
N GLN A 186 -12.60 -30.73 9.77
CA GLN A 186 -12.48 -29.62 8.85
C GLN A 186 -13.77 -28.79 8.77
N ILE A 187 -13.63 -27.49 8.51
CA ILE A 187 -14.77 -26.59 8.28
C ILE A 187 -15.71 -27.08 7.16
N LEU A 188 -15.15 -27.78 6.17
CA LEU A 188 -15.89 -28.29 5.02
C LEU A 188 -16.77 -29.49 5.38
N ASP A 189 -16.44 -30.23 6.43
CA ASP A 189 -17.17 -31.44 6.82
C ASP A 189 -18.62 -31.08 7.19
N ALA A 190 -18.81 -30.04 8.00
CA ALA A 190 -20.16 -29.56 8.36
C ALA A 190 -20.96 -29.09 7.13
N ALA A 191 -20.34 -28.34 6.22
CA ALA A 191 -21.02 -27.86 5.03
C ALA A 191 -21.34 -28.98 4.03
N LEU A 192 -20.51 -30.03 3.96
CA LEU A 192 -20.75 -31.21 3.14
C LEU A 192 -21.89 -32.06 3.70
N ILE A 193 -21.86 -32.35 5.02
CA ILE A 193 -22.92 -33.09 5.70
C ILE A 193 -24.26 -32.37 5.54
N ALA A 194 -24.27 -31.04 5.70
CA ALA A 194 -25.44 -30.23 5.44
C ALA A 194 -25.94 -30.37 3.99
N ASN A 195 -25.09 -30.17 2.98
CA ASN A 195 -25.55 -30.30 1.58
C ASN A 195 -26.05 -31.71 1.23
N GLU A 196 -25.41 -32.77 1.75
CA GLU A 196 -25.87 -34.15 1.55
C GLU A 196 -27.22 -34.41 2.24
N ALA A 197 -27.43 -33.85 3.44
CA ALA A 197 -28.72 -33.92 4.13
C ALA A 197 -29.83 -33.20 3.34
N ILE A 198 -29.56 -32.00 2.79
CA ILE A 198 -30.52 -31.30 1.91
C ILE A 198 -30.84 -32.14 0.68
N ASP A 199 -29.82 -32.64 -0.02
CA ASP A 199 -29.98 -33.40 -1.26
C ASP A 199 -30.72 -34.72 -1.03
N SER A 200 -30.44 -35.40 0.10
CA SER A 200 -31.15 -36.62 0.50
C SER A 200 -32.63 -36.35 0.77
N LEU A 201 -32.96 -35.25 1.45
CA LEU A 201 -34.35 -34.83 1.69
C LEU A 201 -35.07 -34.43 0.40
N LEU A 202 -34.43 -33.66 -0.49
CA LEU A 202 -35.01 -33.26 -1.76
C LEU A 202 -35.27 -34.44 -2.71
N LYS A 203 -34.46 -35.50 -2.64
CA LYS A 203 -34.64 -36.73 -3.45
C LYS A 203 -35.73 -37.66 -2.91
N ARG A 204 -36.00 -37.61 -1.60
CA ARG A 204 -37.13 -38.33 -0.98
C ARG A 204 -38.41 -37.57 -1.28
N ASN A 205 -38.96 -37.82 -2.46
CA ASN A 205 -40.19 -37.20 -2.98
C ASN A 205 -41.47 -37.59 -2.20
N GLU A 206 -41.34 -38.12 -0.98
CA GLU A 206 -42.43 -38.64 -0.14
C GLU A 206 -42.37 -37.99 1.25
N ARG A 207 -43.25 -37.02 1.48
CA ARG A 207 -43.71 -36.45 2.78
C ARG A 207 -42.68 -35.90 3.79
N GLY A 208 -41.38 -35.89 3.52
CA GLY A 208 -40.37 -35.35 4.44
C GLY A 208 -40.15 -33.85 4.28
N HIS A 209 -41.00 -33.03 4.92
CA HIS A 209 -40.80 -31.59 5.01
C HIS A 209 -39.83 -31.27 6.15
N GLY A 210 -38.65 -30.74 5.82
CA GLY A 210 -37.63 -30.39 6.82
C GLY A 210 -37.56 -28.88 7.06
N ILE A 211 -37.47 -28.49 8.33
CA ILE A 211 -37.07 -27.13 8.73
C ILE A 211 -35.62 -27.16 9.19
N TRP A 212 -34.90 -26.14 8.75
CA TRP A 212 -33.51 -25.93 9.09
C TRP A 212 -33.41 -24.64 9.88
N GLY A 213 -33.15 -24.75 11.18
CA GLY A 213 -32.86 -23.61 12.02
C GLY A 213 -31.39 -23.26 11.91
N LYS A 214 -31.05 -22.17 11.23
CA LYS A 214 -29.74 -21.54 11.35
C LYS A 214 -29.80 -20.61 12.54
N VAL A 215 -29.05 -20.92 13.59
CA VAL A 215 -29.03 -20.17 14.85
C VAL A 215 -27.65 -19.53 15.01
N ASP A 216 -27.62 -18.20 15.15
CA ASP A 216 -26.42 -17.40 15.44
C ASP A 216 -26.51 -16.96 16.91
N TRP A 217 -25.45 -17.16 17.69
CA TRP A 217 -25.39 -16.76 19.10
C TRP A 217 -24.64 -15.43 19.24
N MET A 218 -25.12 -14.53 20.11
CA MET A 218 -24.41 -13.34 20.54
C MET A 218 -23.35 -13.70 21.60
N ASP A 219 -22.13 -13.22 21.40
CA ASP A 219 -20.99 -13.39 22.31
C ASP A 219 -21.27 -12.75 23.69
N LEU A 220 -21.75 -13.53 24.66
CA LEU A 220 -21.79 -13.14 26.08
C LEU A 220 -21.15 -14.25 26.94
N LEU A 221 -19.85 -14.11 27.17
CA LEU A 221 -18.96 -15.26 27.42
C LEU A 221 -18.52 -15.44 28.89
N VAL A 222 -19.00 -14.63 29.83
CA VAL A 222 -18.56 -14.71 31.23
C VAL A 222 -19.26 -15.83 32.02
N HIS A 223 -20.51 -16.15 31.69
CA HIS A 223 -21.35 -17.12 32.42
C HIS A 223 -21.13 -18.58 32.01
N LEU A 224 -20.67 -18.80 30.78
CA LEU A 224 -20.40 -20.15 30.25
C LEU A 224 -19.42 -20.94 31.14
N TYR A 225 -18.46 -20.25 31.75
CA TYR A 225 -17.36 -20.88 32.47
C TYR A 225 -17.71 -21.26 33.91
N SER A 226 -18.40 -20.37 34.62
CA SER A 226 -18.76 -20.55 36.04
C SER A 226 -19.81 -21.64 36.25
N ASN A 227 -20.66 -21.90 35.26
CA ASN A 227 -21.78 -22.84 35.38
C ASN A 227 -21.48 -24.19 34.72
N VAL A 228 -20.65 -24.22 33.66
CA VAL A 228 -20.36 -25.47 32.93
C VAL A 228 -19.22 -26.29 33.53
N PHE A 229 -18.23 -25.63 34.15
CA PHE A 229 -17.03 -26.30 34.67
C PHE A 229 -17.04 -26.54 36.19
N SER A 230 -18.18 -26.34 36.86
CA SER A 230 -18.33 -26.54 38.31
C SER A 230 -18.81 -27.95 38.70
N PHE A 231 -18.73 -28.94 37.81
CA PHE A 231 -19.29 -30.29 38.01
C PHE A 231 -18.21 -31.38 38.08
N ASP A 232 -18.37 -32.35 38.99
CA ASP A 232 -17.37 -33.35 39.37
C ASP A 232 -16.89 -34.33 38.27
N GLN A 233 -17.44 -34.23 37.07
CA GLN A 233 -17.23 -35.20 35.99
C GLN A 233 -16.30 -34.70 34.88
N TRP A 234 -15.93 -33.42 34.92
CA TRP A 234 -15.01 -32.77 34.01
C TRP A 234 -14.10 -31.84 34.82
N HIS A 235 -13.10 -32.42 35.50
CA HIS A 235 -12.12 -31.69 36.31
C HIS A 235 -10.79 -31.49 35.55
N PRO A 236 -10.65 -30.50 34.66
CA PRO A 236 -9.33 -30.01 34.27
C PRO A 236 -8.77 -29.10 35.38
N GLY A 237 -8.70 -29.62 36.61
CA GLY A 237 -7.92 -29.12 37.75
C GLY A 237 -8.03 -27.64 38.18
N ARG A 238 -7.37 -27.37 39.32
CA ARG A 238 -7.04 -26.06 39.91
C ARG A 238 -6.55 -25.00 38.90
N LEU A 239 -5.97 -25.44 37.77
CA LEU A 239 -5.32 -24.65 36.73
C LEU A 239 -6.27 -23.68 36.00
N LEU A 240 -7.51 -24.11 35.77
CA LEU A 240 -8.44 -23.39 34.91
C LEU A 240 -9.36 -22.40 35.66
N GLN A 241 -9.38 -22.42 37.00
CA GLN A 241 -10.24 -21.58 37.85
C GLN A 241 -9.93 -20.07 37.79
N GLN A 242 -8.70 -19.69 37.38
CA GLN A 242 -8.29 -18.27 37.30
C GLN A 242 -8.76 -17.58 36.00
N PHE A 243 -9.24 -18.33 35.02
CA PHE A 243 -9.66 -17.82 33.73
C PHE A 243 -11.16 -17.52 33.78
N LYS A 244 -11.53 -16.25 33.96
CA LYS A 244 -12.93 -15.80 33.93
C LYS A 244 -13.27 -15.20 32.56
N GLY A 245 -14.27 -15.78 31.91
CA GLY A 245 -14.79 -15.32 30.61
C GLY A 245 -13.88 -15.62 29.41
N LEU A 246 -14.47 -15.60 28.22
CA LEU A 246 -13.74 -15.89 26.97
C LEU A 246 -13.35 -14.59 26.26
N ARG A 247 -12.07 -14.48 25.92
CA ARG A 247 -11.46 -13.29 25.32
C ARG A 247 -11.18 -13.50 23.85
N GLN A 248 -11.73 -12.63 23.02
CA GLN A 248 -11.51 -12.72 21.58
C GLN A 248 -10.06 -12.33 21.23
N GLY A 249 -9.27 -13.29 20.75
CA GLY A 249 -7.83 -13.12 20.51
C GLY A 249 -6.93 -13.88 21.49
N ASP A 250 -7.51 -14.53 22.49
CA ASP A 250 -6.85 -15.47 23.41
C ASP A 250 -6.77 -16.87 22.78
N PRO A 251 -5.58 -17.53 22.73
CA PRO A 251 -5.42 -18.89 22.23
C PRO A 251 -6.27 -19.96 22.93
N LEU A 252 -6.60 -19.77 24.21
CA LEU A 252 -7.31 -20.75 25.03
C LEU A 252 -8.83 -20.69 24.84
N SER A 253 -9.36 -19.48 24.63
CA SER A 253 -10.79 -19.20 24.58
C SER A 253 -11.61 -20.04 23.58
N PRO A 254 -11.13 -20.36 22.35
CA PRO A 254 -11.90 -21.20 21.42
C PRO A 254 -12.21 -22.60 21.94
N TYR A 255 -11.27 -23.23 22.67
CA TYR A 255 -11.46 -24.58 23.20
C TYR A 255 -12.48 -24.57 24.33
N LEU A 256 -12.39 -23.58 25.23
CA LEU A 256 -13.33 -23.40 26.31
C LEU A 256 -14.75 -23.11 25.79
N PHE A 257 -14.87 -22.34 24.70
CA PHE A 257 -16.15 -22.09 24.04
C PHE A 257 -16.78 -23.39 23.51
N VAL A 258 -16.01 -24.18 22.76
CA VAL A 258 -16.46 -25.44 22.19
C VAL A 258 -16.91 -26.44 23.25
N LEU A 259 -16.23 -26.47 24.39
CA LEU A 259 -16.63 -27.27 25.55
C LEU A 259 -17.96 -26.81 26.15
N GLY A 260 -18.21 -25.49 26.26
CA GLY A 260 -19.51 -24.99 26.69
C GLY A 260 -20.64 -25.29 25.70
N MET A 261 -20.36 -25.24 24.40
CA MET A 261 -21.32 -25.62 23.35
C MET A 261 -21.67 -27.12 23.35
N GLU A 262 -20.90 -27.98 24.04
CA GLU A 262 -21.24 -29.40 24.18
C GLU A 262 -22.54 -29.60 24.96
N ALA A 263 -22.85 -28.72 25.93
CA ALA A 263 -24.11 -28.79 26.67
C ALA A 263 -25.33 -28.64 25.74
N LEU A 264 -25.26 -27.75 24.74
CA LEU A 264 -26.31 -27.62 23.71
C LEU A 264 -26.45 -28.92 22.90
N SER A 265 -25.34 -29.50 22.46
CA SER A 265 -25.32 -30.78 21.74
C SER A 265 -25.98 -31.90 22.56
N ARG A 266 -25.72 -31.97 23.87
CA ARG A 266 -26.35 -32.96 24.78
C ARG A 266 -27.83 -32.73 24.97
N LEU A 267 -28.27 -31.48 25.11
CA LEU A 267 -29.70 -31.15 25.16
C LEU A 267 -30.42 -31.59 23.87
N ILE A 268 -29.83 -31.33 22.69
CA ILE A 268 -30.42 -31.75 21.41
C ILE A 268 -30.46 -33.28 21.30
N HIS A 269 -29.39 -33.99 21.64
CA HIS A 269 -29.38 -35.45 21.64
C HIS A 269 -30.43 -36.05 22.59
N ARG A 270 -30.62 -35.46 23.77
CA ARG A 270 -31.67 -35.89 24.72
C ARG A 270 -33.07 -35.67 24.16
N ALA A 271 -33.32 -34.51 23.54
CA ALA A 271 -34.60 -34.21 22.90
C ALA A 271 -34.90 -35.18 21.74
N VAL A 272 -33.88 -35.51 20.94
CA VAL A 272 -34.00 -36.49 19.85
C VAL A 272 -34.22 -37.91 20.38
N GLY A 273 -33.47 -38.33 21.40
CA GLY A 273 -33.64 -39.63 22.03
C GLY A 273 -34.99 -39.81 22.71
N GLY A 274 -35.57 -38.72 23.23
CA GLY A 274 -36.92 -38.69 23.80
C GLY A 274 -38.06 -38.54 22.77
N GLY A 275 -37.75 -38.39 21.47
CA GLY A 275 -38.74 -38.21 20.41
C GLY A 275 -39.36 -36.81 20.29
N PHE A 276 -38.87 -35.82 21.04
CA PHE A 276 -39.35 -34.43 20.99
C PHE A 276 -38.83 -33.66 19.77
N LEU A 277 -37.68 -34.08 19.22
CA LEU A 277 -37.12 -33.55 17.97
C LEU A 277 -36.76 -34.72 17.05
N SER A 278 -36.95 -34.55 15.74
CA SER A 278 -36.55 -35.54 14.74
C SER A 278 -35.30 -35.08 13.98
N GLY A 279 -34.26 -35.92 13.89
CA GLY A 279 -33.10 -35.64 13.03
C GLY A 279 -33.31 -36.04 11.57
N CYS A 280 -32.45 -35.55 10.68
CA CYS A 280 -32.42 -35.95 9.27
C CYS A 280 -31.60 -37.24 9.07
N ARG A 281 -32.23 -38.32 8.61
CA ARG A 281 -31.52 -39.57 8.29
C ARG A 281 -30.92 -39.53 6.88
N VAL A 282 -29.60 -39.57 6.77
CA VAL A 282 -28.85 -39.66 5.50
C VAL A 282 -28.51 -41.12 5.23
N ASN A 283 -29.05 -41.71 4.16
CA ASN A 283 -28.83 -43.13 3.84
C ASN A 283 -27.47 -43.37 3.15
N GLY A 284 -26.70 -44.34 3.64
CA GLY A 284 -25.53 -44.86 2.93
C GLY A 284 -25.90 -45.88 1.84
N ARG A 285 -24.97 -46.19 0.93
CA ARG A 285 -25.16 -47.19 -0.15
C ARG A 285 -25.45 -48.62 0.34
N GLY A 286 -25.24 -48.92 1.63
CA GLY A 286 -25.43 -50.22 2.26
C GLY A 286 -26.58 -50.29 3.27
N GLY A 287 -27.55 -49.37 3.25
CA GLY A 287 -28.77 -49.44 4.09
C GLY A 287 -28.63 -48.91 5.52
N ASN A 288 -27.43 -48.89 6.12
CA ASN A 288 -27.17 -48.19 7.38
C ASN A 288 -26.98 -46.68 7.13
N GLY A 289 -27.99 -45.87 7.45
CA GLY A 289 -27.94 -44.41 7.36
C GLY A 289 -27.56 -43.72 8.68
N ALA A 290 -26.91 -42.56 8.61
CA ALA A 290 -26.56 -41.73 9.76
C ALA A 290 -27.68 -40.72 10.09
N LEU A 291 -28.02 -40.55 11.36
CA LEU A 291 -28.97 -39.53 11.82
C LEU A 291 -28.24 -38.23 12.14
N VAL A 292 -28.59 -37.14 11.45
CA VAL A 292 -28.03 -35.81 11.66
C VAL A 292 -29.09 -34.91 12.28
N SER A 293 -28.96 -34.60 13.57
CA SER A 293 -29.88 -33.71 14.29
C SER A 293 -29.40 -32.27 14.34
N HIS A 294 -28.09 -32.05 14.38
CA HIS A 294 -27.48 -30.73 14.43
C HIS A 294 -26.03 -30.76 13.93
N LEU A 295 -25.52 -29.59 13.56
CA LEU A 295 -24.12 -29.35 13.23
C LEU A 295 -23.68 -28.05 13.91
N LEU A 296 -22.53 -28.10 14.58
CA LEU A 296 -21.92 -26.93 15.22
C LEU A 296 -20.60 -26.60 14.54
N PHE A 297 -20.40 -25.32 14.27
CA PHE A 297 -19.08 -24.77 13.97
C PHE A 297 -18.87 -23.54 14.85
N ALA A 298 -18.40 -23.77 16.07
CA ALA A 298 -18.41 -22.77 17.13
C ALA A 298 -19.82 -22.21 17.36
N ASP A 299 -20.07 -20.93 17.11
CA ASP A 299 -21.34 -20.24 17.30
C ASP A 299 -22.33 -20.48 16.14
N ASP A 300 -21.84 -20.77 14.93
CA ASP A 300 -22.69 -21.09 13.79
C ASP A 300 -23.33 -22.48 13.99
N THR A 301 -24.63 -22.49 14.33
CA THR A 301 -25.39 -23.71 14.64
C THR A 301 -26.44 -24.00 13.57
N LEU A 302 -26.46 -25.23 13.06
CA LEU A 302 -27.57 -25.75 12.25
C LEU A 302 -28.32 -26.82 13.03
N VAL A 303 -29.63 -26.68 13.15
CA VAL A 303 -30.52 -27.70 13.73
C VAL A 303 -31.45 -28.22 12.64
N PHE A 304 -31.62 -29.54 12.62
CA PHE A 304 -32.44 -30.27 11.66
C PHE A 304 -33.66 -30.81 12.40
N CYS A 305 -34.86 -30.41 11.97
CA CYS A 305 -36.13 -30.89 12.50
C CYS A 305 -37.17 -31.05 11.38
N GLU A 306 -38.27 -31.75 11.69
CA GLU A 306 -39.42 -31.81 10.79
C GLU A 306 -40.22 -30.50 10.84
N ALA A 307 -40.94 -30.19 9.76
CA ALA A 307 -41.82 -29.03 9.69
C ALA A 307 -43.09 -29.23 10.53
N SER A 308 -42.95 -29.18 11.86
CA SER A 308 -44.00 -29.39 12.85
C SER A 308 -44.00 -28.26 13.89
N GLU A 309 -45.18 -27.70 14.19
CA GLU A 309 -45.34 -26.68 15.23
C GLU A 309 -44.87 -27.19 16.59
N ASP A 310 -45.23 -28.42 16.95
CA ASP A 310 -44.81 -29.05 18.20
C ASP A 310 -43.28 -29.11 18.31
N GLN A 311 -42.57 -29.55 17.26
CA GLN A 311 -41.11 -29.61 17.31
C GLN A 311 -40.47 -28.23 17.41
N MET A 312 -41.08 -27.20 16.80
CA MET A 312 -40.59 -25.83 16.91
C MET A 312 -40.74 -25.28 18.32
N VAL A 313 -41.85 -25.57 19.03
CA VAL A 313 -42.03 -25.23 20.45
C VAL A 313 -40.95 -25.89 21.31
N HIS A 314 -40.71 -27.19 21.12
CA HIS A 314 -39.67 -27.91 21.86
C HIS A 314 -38.27 -27.35 21.58
N LEU A 315 -37.98 -26.97 20.33
CA LEU A 315 -36.72 -26.32 19.97
C LEU A 315 -36.58 -24.95 20.64
N SER A 316 -37.62 -24.13 20.62
CA SER A 316 -37.65 -22.81 21.29
C SER A 316 -37.39 -22.95 22.80
N TRP A 317 -38.04 -23.91 23.46
CA TRP A 317 -37.81 -24.19 24.88
C TRP A 317 -36.39 -24.67 25.16
N LEU A 318 -35.85 -25.56 24.32
CA LEU A 318 -34.48 -26.06 24.45
C LEU A 318 -33.46 -24.92 24.35
N LEU A 319 -33.63 -24.05 23.34
CA LEU A 319 -32.73 -22.92 23.13
C LEU A 319 -32.83 -21.90 24.28
N MET A 320 -34.04 -21.63 24.78
CA MET A 320 -34.26 -20.78 25.97
C MET A 320 -33.60 -21.38 27.23
N TRP A 321 -33.73 -22.70 27.42
CA TRP A 321 -33.06 -23.42 28.52
C TRP A 321 -31.54 -23.32 28.41
N PHE A 322 -30.99 -23.46 27.20
CA PHE A 322 -29.57 -23.26 26.98
C PHE A 322 -29.13 -21.82 27.21
N GLU A 323 -29.90 -20.80 26.82
CA GLU A 323 -29.63 -19.40 27.18
C GLU A 323 -29.51 -19.21 28.70
N ALA A 324 -30.42 -19.81 29.46
CA ALA A 324 -30.43 -19.71 30.92
C ALA A 324 -29.23 -20.41 31.60
N ILE A 325 -28.80 -21.57 31.07
CA ILE A 325 -27.63 -22.33 31.55
C ILE A 325 -26.32 -21.61 31.19
N SER A 326 -26.18 -21.24 29.92
CA SER A 326 -24.93 -20.75 29.33
C SER A 326 -24.70 -19.25 29.54
N GLY A 327 -25.78 -18.49 29.71
CA GLY A 327 -25.79 -17.03 29.64
C GLY A 327 -25.59 -16.47 28.22
N LEU A 328 -25.52 -17.31 27.19
CA LEU A 328 -25.50 -16.88 25.78
C LEU A 328 -26.88 -16.36 25.36
N ARG A 329 -26.92 -15.48 24.36
CA ARG A 329 -28.16 -14.95 23.79
C ARG A 329 -28.27 -15.31 22.31
N ILE A 330 -29.45 -15.66 21.82
CA ILE A 330 -29.69 -15.92 20.41
C ILE A 330 -29.78 -14.59 19.66
N ASN A 331 -29.13 -14.54 18.52
CA ASN A 331 -29.23 -13.44 17.59
C ASN A 331 -30.38 -13.66 16.60
N LEU A 332 -31.60 -13.38 17.05
CA LEU A 332 -32.82 -13.53 16.23
C LEU A 332 -32.77 -12.77 14.90
N ASP A 333 -31.96 -11.70 14.82
CA ASP A 333 -31.78 -10.90 13.61
C ASP A 333 -31.04 -11.64 12.49
N LYS A 334 -30.17 -12.57 12.85
CA LYS A 334 -29.40 -13.39 11.91
C LYS A 334 -29.87 -14.83 11.84
N SER A 335 -30.61 -15.29 12.85
CA SER A 335 -31.20 -16.61 12.86
C SER A 335 -32.32 -16.69 11.80
N GLU A 336 -32.33 -17.78 11.04
CA GLU A 336 -33.28 -18.00 9.97
C GLU A 336 -33.78 -19.44 9.93
N ILE A 337 -35.04 -19.62 9.57
CA ILE A 337 -35.62 -20.91 9.19
C ILE A 337 -35.54 -21.06 7.67
N LEU A 338 -34.90 -22.13 7.23
CA LEU A 338 -34.81 -22.48 5.80
C LEU A 338 -35.74 -23.66 5.49
N PRO A 339 -36.72 -23.50 4.59
CA PRO A 339 -37.56 -24.61 4.14
C PRO A 339 -36.78 -25.53 3.20
N VAL A 340 -36.86 -26.84 3.42
CA VAL A 340 -36.37 -27.86 2.48
C VAL A 340 -37.54 -28.67 1.95
N GLY A 341 -37.87 -28.48 0.68
CA GLY A 341 -39.09 -29.01 0.06
C GLY A 341 -40.26 -28.02 0.14
N ARG A 342 -41.50 -28.52 0.00
CA ARG A 342 -42.72 -27.71 0.04
C ARG A 342 -43.26 -27.60 1.47
N VAL A 343 -43.11 -26.45 2.13
CA VAL A 343 -43.62 -26.22 3.49
C VAL A 343 -44.76 -25.20 3.43
N GLU A 344 -45.96 -25.58 3.89
CA GLU A 344 -47.16 -24.73 3.76
C GLU A 344 -47.30 -23.69 4.88
N ASN A 345 -46.90 -24.01 6.13
CA ASN A 345 -47.06 -23.12 7.31
C ASN A 345 -45.75 -22.43 7.76
N LEU A 346 -44.89 -22.05 6.82
CA LEU A 346 -43.53 -21.58 7.12
C LEU A 346 -43.47 -20.29 7.96
N GLU A 347 -44.41 -19.37 7.76
CA GLU A 347 -44.46 -18.10 8.50
C GLU A 347 -44.84 -18.31 9.98
N ASN A 348 -45.79 -19.20 10.26
CA ASN A 348 -46.18 -19.55 11.64
C ASN A 348 -45.02 -20.24 12.38
N LEU A 349 -44.31 -21.14 11.71
CA LEU A 349 -43.17 -21.86 12.28
C LEU A 349 -41.99 -20.92 12.59
N ALA A 350 -41.80 -19.88 11.76
CA ALA A 350 -40.82 -18.82 12.01
C ALA A 350 -41.22 -17.88 13.14
N LEU A 351 -42.53 -17.58 13.27
CA LEU A 351 -43.06 -16.81 14.39
C LEU A 351 -42.85 -17.53 15.72
N GLU A 352 -43.13 -18.83 15.79
CA GLU A 352 -42.97 -19.66 16.99
C GLU A 352 -41.50 -19.78 17.43
N ALA A 353 -40.57 -19.76 16.47
CA ALA A 353 -39.13 -19.73 16.74
C ALA A 353 -38.56 -18.33 16.98
N GLY A 354 -39.36 -17.28 16.74
CA GLY A 354 -38.94 -15.88 16.83
C GLY A 354 -37.88 -15.46 15.81
N CYS A 355 -37.76 -16.14 14.66
CA CYS A 355 -36.69 -15.91 13.68
C CYS A 355 -37.20 -15.60 12.26
N LYS A 356 -36.30 -15.29 11.32
CA LYS A 356 -36.65 -14.86 9.96
C LYS A 356 -36.88 -16.05 9.03
N VAL A 357 -37.77 -15.90 8.05
CA VAL A 357 -37.91 -16.88 6.96
C VAL A 357 -36.81 -16.66 5.93
N GLY A 358 -35.93 -17.65 5.76
CA GLY A 358 -34.89 -17.67 4.73
C GLY A 358 -35.30 -18.47 3.48
N ARG A 359 -34.39 -18.57 2.49
CA ARG A 359 -34.60 -19.34 1.25
C ARG A 359 -33.33 -20.05 0.81
N LEU A 360 -33.49 -21.22 0.18
CA LEU A 360 -32.39 -21.88 -0.51
C LEU A 360 -32.19 -21.32 -1.94
N PRO A 361 -30.94 -21.15 -2.41
CA PRO A 361 -29.71 -21.41 -1.68
C PRO A 361 -29.33 -20.31 -0.67
N SER A 362 -29.04 -20.69 0.58
CA SER A 362 -28.54 -19.78 1.65
C SER A 362 -27.05 -20.00 1.90
N SER A 363 -26.37 -19.07 2.59
CA SER A 363 -24.94 -19.21 2.92
C SER A 363 -24.72 -19.73 4.34
N TYR A 364 -23.96 -20.81 4.46
CA TYR A 364 -23.47 -21.36 5.73
C TYR A 364 -21.96 -21.54 5.65
N LEU A 365 -21.23 -21.00 6.63
CA LEU A 365 -19.76 -20.98 6.65
C LEU A 365 -19.13 -20.40 5.37
N GLY A 366 -19.85 -19.52 4.66
CA GLY A 366 -19.41 -18.95 3.37
C GLY A 366 -19.58 -19.88 2.16
N ILE A 367 -20.27 -21.02 2.33
CA ILE A 367 -20.61 -22.00 1.28
C ILE A 367 -22.13 -21.96 1.06
N PRO A 368 -22.61 -22.04 -0.20
CA PRO A 368 -24.04 -22.11 -0.45
C PRO A 368 -24.60 -23.50 -0.08
N LEU A 369 -25.70 -23.51 0.65
CA LEU A 369 -26.50 -24.69 0.94
C LEU A 369 -27.55 -24.88 -0.16
N GLY A 370 -27.73 -26.10 -0.66
CA GLY A 370 -28.79 -26.45 -1.61
C GLY A 370 -28.63 -25.83 -3.01
N ALA A 371 -27.45 -25.29 -3.34
CA ALA A 371 -27.19 -24.74 -4.66
C ALA A 371 -26.90 -25.82 -5.69
N ASN A 372 -27.37 -25.62 -6.92
CA ASN A 372 -27.03 -26.50 -8.03
C ASN A 372 -25.51 -26.44 -8.33
N HIS A 373 -24.86 -27.60 -8.35
CA HIS A 373 -23.43 -27.75 -8.61
C HIS A 373 -22.94 -27.20 -9.97
N LYS A 374 -23.85 -26.91 -10.91
CA LYS A 374 -23.54 -26.26 -12.21
C LYS A 374 -23.82 -24.75 -12.22
N SER A 375 -24.36 -24.19 -11.13
CA SER A 375 -24.77 -22.79 -11.08
C SER A 375 -23.57 -21.85 -11.20
N VAL A 376 -23.63 -20.95 -12.18
CA VAL A 376 -22.64 -19.88 -12.37
C VAL A 376 -22.77 -18.81 -11.29
N ALA A 377 -24.00 -18.49 -10.88
CA ALA A 377 -24.31 -17.39 -9.95
C ALA A 377 -23.66 -17.56 -8.57
N VAL A 378 -23.47 -18.80 -8.13
CA VAL A 378 -22.76 -19.14 -6.88
C VAL A 378 -21.34 -18.55 -6.85
N TRP A 379 -20.69 -18.43 -8.00
CA TRP A 379 -19.31 -17.98 -8.11
C TRP A 379 -19.15 -16.47 -8.25
N ASP A 380 -20.23 -15.71 -8.46
CA ASP A 380 -20.17 -14.26 -8.64
C ASP A 380 -19.61 -13.56 -7.39
N GLY A 381 -19.88 -14.10 -6.20
CA GLY A 381 -19.29 -13.62 -4.94
C GLY A 381 -17.76 -13.76 -4.88
N VAL A 382 -17.19 -14.78 -5.51
CA VAL A 382 -15.72 -14.96 -5.62
C VAL A 382 -15.15 -13.94 -6.58
N GLU A 383 -15.81 -13.74 -7.72
CA GLU A 383 -15.38 -12.74 -8.70
C GLU A 383 -15.38 -11.32 -8.12
N GLU A 384 -16.42 -10.97 -7.36
CA GLU A 384 -16.51 -9.66 -6.72
C GLU A 384 -15.41 -9.47 -5.65
N LYS A 385 -15.06 -10.54 -4.92
CA LYS A 385 -13.90 -10.53 -4.00
C LYS A 385 -12.59 -10.28 -4.75
N PHE A 386 -12.38 -10.89 -5.93
CA PHE A 386 -11.21 -10.61 -6.78
C PHE A 386 -11.18 -9.13 -7.16
N ARG A 387 -12.29 -8.59 -7.68
CA ARG A 387 -12.38 -7.20 -8.14
C ARG A 387 -12.14 -6.20 -7.01
N LYS A 388 -12.79 -6.38 -5.85
CA LYS A 388 -12.59 -5.52 -4.67
C LYS A 388 -11.14 -5.52 -4.18
N ARG A 389 -10.49 -6.68 -4.14
CA ARG A 389 -9.08 -6.79 -3.71
C ARG A 389 -8.13 -6.12 -4.70
N LEU A 390 -8.36 -6.32 -6.00
CA LEU A 390 -7.61 -5.67 -7.07
C LEU A 390 -7.79 -4.15 -7.09
N ALA A 391 -8.98 -3.64 -6.79
CA ALA A 391 -9.24 -2.20 -6.73
C ALA A 391 -8.45 -1.49 -5.61
N LEU A 392 -8.19 -2.18 -4.50
CA LEU A 392 -7.36 -1.67 -3.41
C LEU A 392 -5.86 -1.62 -3.80
N TRP A 393 -5.43 -2.48 -4.71
CA TRP A 393 -4.04 -2.54 -5.18
C TRP A 393 -3.84 -1.60 -6.35
N LYS A 394 -3.17 -0.48 -6.09
CA LYS A 394 -2.81 0.48 -7.14
C LYS A 394 -1.78 -0.16 -8.10
N ARG A 395 -2.27 -0.74 -9.21
CA ARG A 395 -1.49 -1.48 -10.23
C ARG A 395 -0.21 -0.76 -10.68
N GLN A 396 -0.27 0.57 -10.79
CA GLN A 396 0.85 1.43 -11.20
C GLN A 396 2.04 1.45 -10.23
N PHE A 397 1.84 1.06 -8.96
CA PHE A 397 2.91 1.10 -7.93
C PHE A 397 3.44 -0.29 -7.54
N ILE A 398 3.00 -1.35 -8.25
CA ILE A 398 3.36 -2.75 -7.94
C ILE A 398 4.07 -3.35 -9.15
N SER A 399 5.29 -3.84 -8.94
CA SER A 399 6.09 -4.51 -9.98
C SER A 399 5.41 -5.80 -10.46
N LYS A 400 5.71 -6.26 -11.69
CA LYS A 400 5.18 -7.55 -12.20
C LYS A 400 5.44 -8.70 -11.21
N GLY A 401 6.65 -8.77 -10.64
CA GLY A 401 6.97 -9.75 -9.59
C GLY A 401 6.08 -9.63 -8.35
N GLY A 402 5.82 -8.41 -7.85
CA GLY A 402 4.89 -8.20 -6.74
C GLY A 402 3.44 -8.57 -7.08
N ARG A 403 3.02 -8.36 -8.33
CA ARG A 403 1.67 -8.77 -8.79
C ARG A 403 1.53 -10.28 -8.82
N ILE A 404 2.56 -11.02 -9.23
CA ILE A 404 2.56 -12.48 -9.21
C ILE A 404 2.47 -13.01 -7.79
N THR A 405 3.26 -12.45 -6.87
CA THR A 405 3.17 -12.82 -5.45
C THR A 405 1.74 -12.64 -4.94
N LEU A 406 1.07 -11.53 -5.29
CA LEU A 406 -0.31 -11.27 -4.90
C LEU A 406 -1.32 -12.20 -5.59
N ILE A 407 -1.13 -12.53 -6.87
CA ILE A 407 -1.98 -13.52 -7.56
C ILE A 407 -1.87 -14.86 -6.82
N ARG A 408 -0.65 -15.35 -6.61
CA ARG A 408 -0.38 -16.65 -5.99
C ARG A 408 -0.83 -16.73 -4.54
N SER A 409 -0.52 -15.72 -3.72
CA SER A 409 -0.80 -15.78 -2.27
C SER A 409 -2.26 -15.44 -1.94
N THR A 410 -2.92 -14.64 -2.78
CA THR A 410 -4.19 -14.02 -2.40
C THR A 410 -5.32 -14.34 -3.37
N LEU A 411 -5.12 -14.23 -4.69
CA LEU A 411 -6.21 -14.46 -5.65
C LEU A 411 -6.42 -15.96 -5.89
N SER A 412 -5.35 -16.74 -6.05
CA SER A 412 -5.44 -18.18 -6.29
C SER A 412 -6.02 -18.95 -5.10
N SER A 413 -5.93 -18.41 -3.88
CA SER A 413 -6.47 -19.04 -2.66
C SER A 413 -7.96 -18.79 -2.44
N MET A 414 -8.52 -17.70 -2.97
CA MET A 414 -9.93 -17.33 -2.81
C MET A 414 -10.94 -18.35 -3.36
N PRO A 415 -10.77 -18.95 -4.56
CA PRO A 415 -11.73 -19.92 -5.09
C PRO A 415 -11.59 -21.29 -4.44
N ILE A 416 -10.43 -21.64 -3.86
CA ILE A 416 -10.12 -22.98 -3.30
C ILE A 416 -11.20 -23.42 -2.32
N TYR A 417 -11.66 -22.50 -1.46
CA TYR A 417 -12.67 -22.81 -0.46
C TYR A 417 -13.98 -23.33 -1.07
N LEU A 418 -14.48 -22.70 -2.14
CA LEU A 418 -15.69 -23.18 -2.83
C LEU A 418 -15.40 -24.35 -3.78
N MET A 419 -14.21 -24.39 -4.38
CA MET A 419 -13.78 -25.50 -5.26
C MET A 419 -13.66 -26.83 -4.52
N SER A 420 -13.50 -26.80 -3.20
CA SER A 420 -13.47 -28.00 -2.37
C SER A 420 -14.78 -28.79 -2.36
N LEU A 421 -15.92 -28.12 -2.62
CA LEU A 421 -17.26 -28.73 -2.63
C LEU A 421 -17.96 -28.65 -3.99
N LEU A 422 -17.68 -27.60 -4.77
CA LEU A 422 -18.38 -27.32 -6.02
C LEU A 422 -17.44 -27.37 -7.21
N ARG A 423 -17.90 -28.02 -8.30
CA ARG A 423 -17.19 -27.98 -9.57
C ARG A 423 -17.34 -26.61 -10.20
N ILE A 424 -16.24 -25.89 -10.36
CA ILE A 424 -16.25 -24.59 -11.04
C ILE A 424 -16.66 -24.75 -12.52
N PRO A 425 -17.69 -24.02 -12.99
CA PRO A 425 -18.05 -24.01 -14.40
C PRO A 425 -16.91 -23.44 -15.25
N ARG A 426 -16.70 -23.99 -16.45
CA ARG A 426 -15.63 -23.53 -17.38
C ARG A 426 -15.70 -22.03 -17.65
N VAL A 427 -16.92 -21.48 -17.79
CA VAL A 427 -17.14 -20.06 -18.03
C VAL A 427 -16.63 -19.20 -16.86
N VAL A 428 -16.85 -19.63 -15.62
CA VAL A 428 -16.36 -18.94 -14.41
C VAL A 428 -14.84 -19.03 -14.34
N SER A 429 -14.27 -20.21 -14.57
CA SER A 429 -12.82 -20.41 -14.57
C SER A 429 -12.12 -19.46 -15.55
N LEU A 430 -12.63 -19.37 -16.79
CA LEU A 430 -12.10 -18.44 -17.80
C LEU A 430 -12.25 -16.96 -17.40
N ARG A 431 -13.32 -16.58 -16.69
CA ARG A 431 -13.50 -15.21 -16.15
C ARG A 431 -12.46 -14.89 -15.08
N LEU A 432 -12.23 -15.80 -14.13
CA LEU A 432 -11.23 -15.60 -13.07
C LEU A 432 -9.81 -15.55 -13.61
N GLU A 433 -9.46 -16.43 -14.56
CA GLU A 433 -8.16 -16.40 -15.24
C GLU A 433 -7.95 -15.11 -16.01
N LYS A 434 -8.99 -14.61 -16.69
CA LYS A 434 -8.93 -13.32 -17.40
C LYS A 434 -8.60 -12.20 -16.41
N ILE A 435 -9.23 -12.17 -15.25
CA ILE A 435 -8.95 -11.17 -14.21
C ILE A 435 -7.49 -11.25 -13.71
N GLN A 436 -6.98 -12.45 -13.45
CA GLN A 436 -5.59 -12.66 -13.03
C GLN A 436 -4.59 -12.24 -14.10
N ARG A 437 -4.87 -12.61 -15.36
CA ARG A 437 -4.06 -12.29 -16.54
C ARG A 437 -4.03 -10.78 -16.81
N ASP A 438 -5.19 -10.14 -16.79
CA ASP A 438 -5.33 -8.69 -16.94
C ASP A 438 -4.61 -7.95 -15.80
N PHE A 439 -4.61 -8.48 -14.58
CA PHE A 439 -3.85 -7.90 -13.47
C PHE A 439 -2.34 -8.08 -13.63
N LEU A 440 -1.88 -9.26 -14.08
CA LEU A 440 -0.46 -9.54 -14.31
C LEU A 440 0.11 -8.63 -15.39
N TRP A 441 -0.54 -8.58 -16.55
CA TRP A 441 -0.03 -7.92 -17.74
C TRP A 441 -0.48 -6.47 -17.89
N GLY A 442 -1.60 -6.07 -17.27
CA GLY A 442 -2.22 -4.75 -17.46
C GLY A 442 -1.39 -3.55 -16.97
N GLY A 443 -1.69 -2.36 -17.50
CA GLY A 443 -1.11 -1.09 -17.07
C GLY A 443 -1.89 -0.43 -15.92
N GLY A 444 -1.86 0.90 -15.84
CA GLY A 444 -2.77 1.70 -15.00
C GLY A 444 -4.25 1.43 -15.32
N ALA A 445 -5.17 2.16 -14.67
CA ALA A 445 -6.61 1.82 -14.64
C ALA A 445 -7.33 1.73 -16.01
N LEU A 446 -6.70 2.12 -17.13
CA LEU A 446 -7.33 2.19 -18.46
C LEU A 446 -6.52 1.57 -19.63
N GLU A 447 -5.34 0.99 -19.41
CA GLU A 447 -4.53 0.43 -20.52
C GLU A 447 -4.65 -1.09 -20.64
N ARG A 448 -5.15 -1.58 -21.80
CA ARG A 448 -5.02 -2.99 -22.20
C ARG A 448 -3.64 -3.22 -22.79
N LYS A 449 -2.82 -4.05 -22.14
CA LYS A 449 -1.49 -4.47 -22.65
C LYS A 449 -1.55 -5.91 -23.18
N PRO A 450 -0.80 -6.23 -24.26
CA PRO A 450 -0.74 -7.59 -24.79
C PRO A 450 -0.05 -8.55 -23.80
N HIS A 451 -0.53 -9.79 -23.74
CA HIS A 451 0.08 -10.83 -22.92
C HIS A 451 1.40 -11.28 -23.55
N LEU A 452 2.52 -11.09 -22.85
CA LEU A 452 3.86 -11.26 -23.44
C LEU A 452 4.25 -12.74 -23.59
N VAL A 453 3.74 -13.60 -22.70
CA VAL A 453 3.97 -15.05 -22.73
C VAL A 453 2.63 -15.76 -22.64
N ASN A 454 2.50 -16.90 -23.34
CA ASN A 454 1.31 -17.73 -23.28
C ASN A 454 0.99 -18.09 -21.82
N TRP A 455 -0.28 -17.92 -21.44
CA TRP A 455 -0.77 -18.21 -20.09
C TRP A 455 -0.46 -19.64 -19.66
N ASP A 456 -0.55 -20.61 -20.57
CA ASP A 456 -0.24 -22.01 -20.26
C ASP A 456 1.22 -22.19 -19.84
N ALA A 457 2.16 -21.48 -20.49
CA ALA A 457 3.57 -21.50 -20.13
C ALA A 457 3.85 -20.76 -18.81
N VAL A 458 3.13 -19.67 -18.56
CA VAL A 458 3.19 -18.92 -17.29
C VAL A 458 2.76 -19.81 -16.12
N CYS A 459 1.76 -20.66 -16.31
CA CYS A 459 1.21 -21.53 -15.26
C CYS A 459 2.05 -22.79 -14.96
N MET A 460 3.13 -23.06 -15.73
CA MET A 460 3.98 -24.22 -15.50
C MET A 460 4.82 -24.10 -14.21
N ASP A 461 5.31 -25.23 -13.72
CA ASP A 461 6.29 -25.27 -12.63
C ASP A 461 7.58 -24.51 -13.02
N LYS A 462 8.24 -23.88 -12.04
CA LYS A 462 9.48 -23.14 -12.26
C LYS A 462 10.57 -24.01 -12.88
N ARG A 463 10.62 -25.30 -12.51
CA ARG A 463 11.55 -26.32 -13.05
C ARG A 463 11.41 -26.52 -14.55
N LYS A 464 10.27 -26.14 -15.11
CA LYS A 464 9.92 -26.28 -16.53
C LYS A 464 9.76 -24.95 -17.25
N GLY A 465 10.13 -23.85 -16.58
CA GLY A 465 10.10 -22.52 -17.15
C GLY A 465 8.78 -21.78 -17.03
N GLY A 466 7.91 -22.15 -16.09
CA GLY A 466 6.78 -21.32 -15.69
C GLY A 466 6.98 -20.60 -14.35
N TRP A 467 5.89 -20.09 -13.78
CA TRP A 467 5.88 -19.25 -12.58
C TRP A 467 5.16 -19.87 -11.38
N GLU A 468 4.73 -21.13 -11.51
CA GLU A 468 3.88 -21.82 -10.53
C GLU A 468 2.62 -20.98 -10.22
N LEU A 469 2.05 -20.37 -11.26
CA LEU A 469 0.74 -19.76 -11.17
C LEU A 469 -0.31 -20.84 -11.45
N ASP A 470 -1.21 -21.05 -10.50
CA ASP A 470 -2.27 -22.04 -10.69
C ASP A 470 -3.30 -21.49 -11.68
N ALA A 471 -3.39 -22.10 -12.87
CA ALA A 471 -4.49 -21.87 -13.78
C ALA A 471 -5.78 -22.37 -13.09
N CYS A 472 -6.87 -21.60 -13.08
CA CYS A 472 -8.13 -22.08 -12.49
C CYS A 472 -8.60 -23.44 -13.07
N PRO A 473 -8.37 -23.79 -14.36
CA PRO A 473 -8.60 -25.12 -14.92
C PRO A 473 -7.63 -26.20 -14.42
N SER A 474 -6.37 -25.86 -14.10
CA SER A 474 -5.40 -26.83 -13.57
C SER A 474 -5.64 -27.17 -12.10
N LEU A 475 -6.44 -26.38 -11.37
CA LEU A 475 -6.99 -26.76 -10.08
C LEU A 475 -8.14 -27.80 -10.22
N ILE A 476 -8.79 -27.90 -11.39
CA ILE A 476 -9.90 -28.85 -11.64
C ILE A 476 -9.35 -30.24 -12.04
N GLY A 477 -8.22 -30.28 -12.76
CA GLY A 477 -7.61 -31.53 -13.22
C GLY A 477 -7.34 -32.52 -12.06
N PRO A 478 -6.63 -32.12 -11.00
CA PRO A 478 -6.35 -33.01 -9.87
C PRO A 478 -7.55 -33.22 -8.93
N PHE A 479 -8.45 -32.24 -8.78
CA PHE A 479 -9.57 -32.33 -7.83
C PHE A 479 -10.76 -33.15 -8.34
N PHE A 480 -10.96 -33.24 -9.67
CA PHE A 480 -12.04 -34.04 -10.27
C PHE A 480 -11.55 -35.21 -11.15
N ALA A 481 -10.30 -35.24 -11.64
CA ALA A 481 -9.77 -36.43 -12.31
C ALA A 481 -9.18 -37.46 -11.32
N SER A 482 -9.15 -37.15 -10.01
CA SER A 482 -8.80 -38.12 -8.95
C SER A 482 -9.95 -39.07 -8.58
N GLY A 483 -11.11 -38.95 -9.23
CA GLY A 483 -12.03 -40.05 -9.40
C GLY A 483 -11.79 -40.75 -10.74
N ILE A 484 -10.68 -41.48 -10.90
CA ILE A 484 -10.46 -42.64 -11.79
C ILE A 484 -9.01 -43.10 -11.54
N GLY A 485 -8.87 -44.14 -10.71
CA GLY A 485 -7.78 -45.09 -10.90
C GLY A 485 -8.00 -45.77 -12.25
N VAL A 486 -6.93 -45.98 -13.03
CA VAL A 486 -7.02 -46.87 -14.19
C VAL A 486 -7.30 -48.27 -13.65
N LEU A 487 -8.56 -48.71 -13.82
CA LEU A 487 -8.95 -50.11 -13.67
C LEU A 487 -8.08 -50.95 -14.60
N ARG A 488 -7.38 -51.95 -14.05
CA ARG A 488 -7.27 -53.22 -14.78
C ARG A 488 -8.65 -53.85 -14.63
N LEU A 489 -9.31 -54.07 -15.76
CA LEU A 489 -10.75 -54.29 -15.93
C LEU A 489 -11.22 -55.56 -15.18
N LYS A 490 -12.24 -55.47 -14.32
CA LYS A 490 -13.67 -55.44 -14.71
C LYS A 490 -14.45 -54.26 -14.11
N GLY A 491 -15.01 -53.38 -14.96
CA GLY A 491 -16.01 -52.40 -14.47
C GLY A 491 -16.19 -51.15 -15.30
N ARG A 492 -17.34 -51.07 -15.99
CA ARG A 492 -18.04 -49.90 -16.60
C ARG A 492 -17.21 -48.75 -17.18
N ILE A 493 -17.35 -48.56 -18.50
CA ILE A 493 -16.93 -47.34 -19.21
C ILE A 493 -17.95 -46.23 -18.91
N PHE A 494 -17.58 -45.22 -18.11
CA PHE A 494 -18.41 -44.01 -17.96
C PHE A 494 -18.41 -43.21 -19.27
N GLY A 495 -19.49 -43.31 -20.03
CA GLY A 495 -19.72 -42.59 -21.28
C GLY A 495 -19.74 -41.07 -21.08
N GLY A 496 -18.80 -40.38 -21.72
CA GLY A 496 -18.76 -38.92 -21.75
C GLY A 496 -17.42 -38.28 -22.14
N THR A 497 -16.39 -39.05 -22.44
CA THR A 497 -15.11 -38.53 -22.92
C THR A 497 -15.03 -38.62 -24.44
N SER A 498 -15.33 -37.51 -25.14
CA SER A 498 -14.57 -37.24 -26.35
C SER A 498 -13.11 -37.09 -25.94
N LEU A 499 -12.23 -37.93 -26.50
CA LEU A 499 -10.78 -37.71 -26.47
C LEU A 499 -10.52 -36.37 -27.17
N VAL A 500 -10.28 -35.32 -26.39
CA VAL A 500 -9.92 -34.00 -26.94
C VAL A 500 -8.41 -33.88 -26.95
N GLY A 501 -7.82 -34.09 -28.13
CA GLY A 501 -6.47 -33.62 -28.44
C GLY A 501 -6.40 -32.10 -28.31
N SER A 502 -5.25 -31.61 -27.86
CA SER A 502 -4.99 -30.19 -27.63
C SER A 502 -4.85 -29.41 -28.95
N SER A 503 -5.96 -29.05 -29.58
CA SER A 503 -6.05 -27.91 -30.50
C SER A 503 -7.53 -27.51 -30.64
N GLY A 504 -7.80 -26.22 -30.63
CA GLY A 504 -9.17 -25.71 -30.65
C GLY A 504 -9.85 -25.95 -31.98
N ARG A 505 -10.86 -26.84 -32.01
CA ARG A 505 -12.14 -26.73 -32.74
C ARG A 505 -12.98 -27.97 -32.44
N LYS A 506 -14.27 -27.79 -32.13
CA LYS A 506 -15.24 -28.89 -31.98
C LYS A 506 -15.38 -29.64 -33.32
N LYS A 507 -14.91 -30.88 -33.43
CA LYS A 507 -15.51 -31.95 -34.26
C LYS A 507 -15.18 -33.30 -33.61
N GLY A 508 -16.20 -34.09 -33.31
CA GLY A 508 -16.06 -35.37 -32.61
C GLY A 508 -15.41 -36.43 -33.49
N VAL A 509 -14.48 -37.18 -32.91
CA VAL A 509 -13.99 -38.46 -33.45
C VAL A 509 -15.18 -39.43 -33.53
N GLY A 510 -15.26 -40.21 -34.61
CA GLY A 510 -16.35 -41.14 -34.89
C GLY A 510 -16.81 -41.93 -33.66
N VAL A 511 -18.12 -41.92 -33.42
CA VAL A 511 -18.79 -42.59 -32.30
C VAL A 511 -18.66 -44.11 -32.50
N LEU A 512 -18.16 -44.86 -31.50
CA LEU A 512 -18.31 -46.33 -31.48
C LEU A 512 -19.79 -46.67 -31.63
N GLU A 513 -20.10 -47.73 -32.38
CA GLU A 513 -21.49 -48.09 -32.70
C GLU A 513 -22.36 -48.07 -31.44
N LYS A 514 -23.54 -47.46 -31.53
CA LYS A 514 -24.36 -47.03 -30.38
C LYS A 514 -25.07 -48.23 -29.75
N SER A 515 -24.34 -49.21 -29.23
CA SER A 515 -24.86 -50.25 -28.33
C SER A 515 -24.70 -49.77 -26.88
N GLY A 516 -25.77 -49.17 -26.34
CA GLY A 516 -25.99 -48.97 -24.90
C GLY A 516 -24.97 -48.15 -24.10
N ARG A 517 -25.42 -47.20 -23.29
CA ARG A 517 -24.56 -46.50 -22.30
C ARG A 517 -24.02 -47.41 -21.16
N GLU A 518 -24.07 -48.73 -21.34
CA GLU A 518 -23.90 -49.76 -20.31
C GLU A 518 -23.13 -51.02 -20.77
N ALA A 519 -22.49 -51.02 -21.94
CA ALA A 519 -21.78 -52.20 -22.47
C ALA A 519 -20.51 -52.55 -21.66
N TRP A 520 -20.27 -53.85 -21.42
CA TRP A 520 -19.11 -54.36 -20.71
C TRP A 520 -17.93 -54.63 -21.65
N VAL A 521 -16.71 -54.61 -21.12
CA VAL A 521 -15.48 -54.81 -21.93
C VAL A 521 -15.42 -56.20 -22.56
N GLU A 522 -16.02 -57.21 -21.94
CA GLU A 522 -16.11 -58.57 -22.48
C GLU A 522 -16.89 -58.63 -23.81
N GLU A 523 -17.79 -57.68 -24.08
CA GLU A 523 -18.57 -57.62 -25.33
C GLU A 523 -17.74 -57.20 -26.55
N TYR A 524 -16.53 -56.66 -26.33
CA TYR A 524 -15.61 -56.20 -27.39
C TYR A 524 -14.34 -57.06 -27.50
N TRP A 525 -14.27 -58.16 -26.73
CA TRP A 525 -13.15 -59.10 -26.69
C TRP A 525 -13.60 -60.48 -27.17
N ASP A 526 -13.08 -60.90 -28.32
CA ASP A 526 -13.40 -62.19 -28.93
C ASP A 526 -12.46 -63.27 -28.37
N THR A 527 -13.05 -64.30 -27.75
CA THR A 527 -12.33 -65.42 -27.14
C THR A 527 -12.14 -66.62 -28.08
N SER A 528 -12.57 -66.52 -29.34
CA SER A 528 -12.59 -67.66 -30.28
C SER A 528 -11.20 -68.06 -30.82
N GLY A 529 -10.17 -67.21 -30.67
CA GLY A 529 -8.77 -67.54 -30.96
C GLY A 529 -7.94 -67.77 -29.68
N GLY A 530 -6.96 -68.67 -29.70
CA GLY A 530 -6.17 -69.08 -28.51
C GLY A 530 -5.43 -67.97 -27.73
N GLU A 531 -5.37 -66.74 -28.24
CA GLU A 531 -4.84 -65.56 -27.51
C GLU A 531 -5.87 -64.45 -27.24
N GLY A 532 -7.13 -64.60 -27.70
CA GLY A 532 -8.18 -63.57 -27.67
C GLY A 532 -7.87 -62.32 -28.51
N ALA A 533 -8.88 -61.66 -29.08
CA ALA A 533 -8.68 -60.51 -29.95
C ALA A 533 -9.69 -59.37 -29.70
N TRP A 534 -9.22 -58.12 -29.71
CA TRP A 534 -10.09 -56.93 -29.64
C TRP A 534 -10.80 -56.72 -30.98
N SER A 535 -12.14 -56.61 -30.97
CA SER A 535 -12.95 -56.37 -32.18
C SER A 535 -13.88 -55.14 -32.01
N PRO A 536 -13.34 -53.91 -32.01
CA PRO A 536 -14.14 -52.69 -31.87
C PRO A 536 -14.92 -52.37 -33.16
N ARG A 537 -16.23 -52.14 -33.06
CA ARG A 537 -17.11 -51.76 -34.19
C ARG A 537 -17.34 -50.24 -34.24
N PHE A 538 -17.15 -49.64 -35.41
CA PHE A 538 -17.26 -48.19 -35.61
C PHE A 538 -18.51 -47.84 -36.40
N SER A 539 -19.22 -46.77 -36.00
CA SER A 539 -20.51 -46.40 -36.61
C SER A 539 -20.41 -45.82 -38.04
N ARG A 540 -19.21 -45.52 -38.54
CA ARG A 540 -18.98 -45.02 -39.90
C ARG A 540 -17.55 -45.30 -40.38
N PRO A 541 -17.29 -45.26 -41.70
CA PRO A 541 -15.94 -45.23 -42.27
C PRO A 541 -15.13 -44.01 -41.77
N PHE A 542 -13.81 -44.15 -41.69
CA PHE A 542 -12.89 -43.10 -41.26
C PHE A 542 -12.49 -42.18 -42.42
N ASN A 543 -12.22 -40.92 -42.12
CA ASN A 543 -11.51 -40.04 -43.05
C ASN A 543 -10.00 -40.20 -42.87
N ASP A 544 -9.19 -39.87 -43.90
CA ASP A 544 -7.73 -40.06 -43.90
C ASP A 544 -7.03 -39.44 -42.68
N TRP A 545 -7.50 -38.28 -42.19
CA TRP A 545 -6.93 -37.61 -41.02
C TRP A 545 -7.32 -38.24 -39.67
N GLU A 546 -8.23 -39.23 -39.66
CA GLU A 546 -8.64 -39.98 -38.46
C GLU A 546 -7.92 -41.34 -38.34
N VAL A 547 -7.32 -41.83 -39.44
CA VAL A 547 -6.68 -43.14 -39.52
C VAL A 547 -5.52 -43.27 -38.52
N GLU A 548 -4.70 -42.23 -38.39
CA GLU A 548 -3.52 -42.24 -37.52
C GLU A 548 -3.89 -42.30 -36.02
N GLU A 549 -5.06 -41.75 -35.63
CA GLU A 549 -5.55 -41.85 -34.25
C GLU A 549 -6.19 -43.20 -33.95
N VAL A 550 -6.91 -43.78 -34.92
CA VAL A 550 -7.49 -45.13 -34.81
C VAL A 550 -6.38 -46.18 -34.75
N GLU A 551 -5.34 -46.04 -35.55
CA GLU A 551 -4.16 -46.91 -35.52
C GLU A 551 -3.47 -46.86 -34.15
N ARG A 552 -3.32 -45.66 -33.57
CA ARG A 552 -2.73 -45.47 -32.24
C ARG A 552 -3.59 -46.09 -31.13
N LEU A 553 -4.92 -46.04 -31.26
CA LEU A 553 -5.86 -46.72 -30.35
C LEU A 553 -5.73 -48.24 -30.44
N LEU A 554 -5.74 -48.80 -31.66
CA LEU A 554 -5.61 -50.23 -31.91
C LEU A 554 -4.27 -50.78 -31.41
N LEU A 555 -3.18 -50.05 -31.61
CA LEU A 555 -1.86 -50.38 -31.06
C LEU A 555 -1.84 -50.39 -29.53
N THR A 556 -2.58 -49.49 -28.89
CA THR A 556 -2.63 -49.39 -27.42
C THR A 556 -3.39 -50.56 -26.79
N ILE A 557 -4.50 -50.99 -27.39
CA ILE A 557 -5.32 -52.09 -26.86
C ILE A 557 -4.73 -53.46 -27.18
N ARG A 558 -4.02 -53.62 -28.31
CA ARG A 558 -3.38 -54.89 -28.72
C ARG A 558 -2.40 -55.46 -27.69
N GLY A 559 -1.84 -54.62 -26.80
CA GLY A 559 -0.93 -55.02 -25.72
C GLY A 559 -1.60 -55.43 -24.39
N ALA A 560 -2.93 -55.37 -24.28
CA ALA A 560 -3.65 -55.69 -23.03
C ALA A 560 -4.23 -57.12 -23.06
N ARG A 561 -3.72 -58.02 -22.21
CA ARG A 561 -4.19 -59.41 -22.03
C ARG A 561 -5.04 -59.57 -20.75
N PHE A 562 -6.10 -60.37 -20.81
CA PHE A 562 -6.96 -60.69 -19.66
C PHE A 562 -6.45 -61.91 -18.87
N SER A 563 -6.53 -61.87 -17.53
CA SER A 563 -6.25 -63.02 -16.65
C SER A 563 -7.42 -63.23 -15.68
N PRO A 564 -8.11 -64.38 -15.70
CA PRO A 564 -9.35 -64.60 -14.94
C PRO A 564 -9.18 -64.86 -13.43
N LEU A 565 -7.94 -65.01 -12.93
CA LEU A 565 -7.64 -65.47 -11.55
C LEU A 565 -7.19 -64.36 -10.59
N MET A 566 -7.16 -63.09 -11.01
CA MET A 566 -6.77 -61.95 -10.16
C MET A 566 -7.97 -61.07 -9.80
N GLU A 567 -8.08 -60.70 -8.51
CA GLU A 567 -9.03 -59.69 -8.04
C GLU A 567 -8.67 -58.28 -8.53
N ASP A 568 -9.71 -57.47 -8.75
CA ASP A 568 -9.59 -56.10 -9.24
C ASP A 568 -8.95 -55.18 -8.19
N ARG A 569 -7.89 -54.47 -8.58
CA ARG A 569 -7.22 -53.48 -7.73
C ARG A 569 -6.81 -52.23 -8.49
N MET A 570 -7.05 -51.05 -7.89
CA MET A 570 -6.55 -49.79 -8.42
C MET A 570 -5.04 -49.70 -8.22
N MET A 571 -4.27 -49.51 -9.29
CA MET A 571 -2.82 -49.34 -9.22
C MET A 571 -2.35 -48.08 -9.94
N TRP A 572 -1.53 -47.30 -9.25
CA TRP A 572 -0.88 -46.11 -9.79
C TRP A 572 0.35 -46.48 -10.63
N LYS A 573 0.24 -46.39 -11.96
CA LYS A 573 1.31 -46.83 -12.88
C LYS A 573 2.58 -45.97 -12.88
N ALA A 574 2.54 -44.74 -12.39
CA ALA A 574 3.71 -43.87 -12.43
C ALA A 574 4.75 -44.16 -11.33
N ASN A 575 4.46 -45.10 -10.41
CA ASN A 575 5.43 -45.63 -9.46
C ASN A 575 5.43 -47.17 -9.50
N LEU A 576 6.62 -47.77 -9.34
CA LEU A 576 6.80 -49.24 -9.34
C LEU A 576 6.06 -49.97 -8.20
N ASN A 577 5.73 -49.28 -7.11
CA ASN A 577 5.00 -49.82 -5.97
C ASN A 577 3.46 -49.76 -6.11
N GLY A 578 2.94 -49.18 -7.20
CA GLY A 578 1.50 -49.09 -7.44
C GLY A 578 0.74 -48.10 -6.54
N ILE A 579 1.42 -47.34 -5.68
CA ILE A 579 0.81 -46.43 -4.70
C ILE A 579 0.78 -44.99 -5.23
N PHE A 580 -0.39 -44.36 -5.13
CA PHE A 580 -0.61 -42.98 -5.52
C PHE A 580 0.06 -42.00 -4.55
N SER A 581 0.73 -40.98 -5.08
CA SER A 581 1.15 -39.82 -4.30
C SER A 581 0.93 -38.55 -5.13
N VAL A 582 0.61 -37.43 -4.48
CA VAL A 582 0.50 -36.12 -5.15
C VAL A 582 1.78 -35.82 -5.93
N LYS A 583 2.95 -36.14 -5.37
CA LYS A 583 4.26 -35.97 -6.02
C LYS A 583 4.42 -36.80 -7.30
N SER A 584 3.96 -38.04 -7.33
CA SER A 584 4.05 -38.92 -8.51
C SER A 584 3.04 -38.56 -9.59
N LEU A 585 1.84 -38.11 -9.21
CA LEU A 585 0.85 -37.54 -10.13
C LEU A 585 1.37 -36.29 -10.83
N TYR A 586 1.99 -35.38 -10.05
CA TYR A 586 2.68 -34.22 -10.62
C TYR A 586 3.73 -34.74 -11.63
N ASN A 587 4.68 -35.57 -11.22
CA ASN A 587 5.76 -36.05 -12.11
C ASN A 587 5.25 -36.68 -13.43
N ASP A 588 4.15 -37.42 -13.40
CA ASP A 588 3.55 -38.09 -14.58
C ASP A 588 2.81 -37.12 -15.52
N LEU A 589 1.94 -36.25 -14.99
CA LEU A 589 1.26 -35.18 -15.75
C LEU A 589 2.27 -34.25 -16.43
N PHE A 590 3.43 -34.08 -15.80
CA PHE A 590 4.45 -33.15 -16.21
C PHE A 590 5.48 -33.73 -17.21
N SER A 591 5.59 -35.05 -17.39
CA SER A 591 6.67 -35.67 -18.18
C SER A 591 6.40 -35.79 -19.68
N ARG A 592 5.16 -35.56 -20.16
CA ARG A 592 4.80 -35.70 -21.59
C ARG A 592 5.14 -34.51 -22.49
N ARG A 593 5.69 -33.41 -21.97
CA ARG A 593 6.21 -32.29 -22.76
C ARG A 593 7.37 -31.62 -22.01
N ALA A 594 8.61 -31.88 -22.40
CA ALA A 594 9.72 -31.09 -21.89
C ALA A 594 10.83 -30.94 -22.93
N GLY A 595 11.01 -29.71 -23.42
CA GLY A 595 12.35 -29.21 -23.76
C GLY A 595 13.07 -28.79 -22.47
N ILE A 596 14.40 -28.77 -22.50
CA ILE A 596 15.26 -28.44 -21.35
C ILE A 596 15.16 -26.94 -21.02
N PHE A 597 14.82 -26.57 -19.77
CA PHE A 597 14.77 -25.18 -19.27
C PHE A 597 15.73 -24.98 -18.07
N PRO A 598 16.53 -23.89 -18.03
CA PRO A 598 17.57 -23.67 -17.01
C PRO A 598 17.01 -23.10 -15.69
N HIS A 599 16.09 -23.82 -15.04
CA HIS A 599 15.35 -23.32 -13.88
C HIS A 599 16.21 -22.90 -12.67
N GLY A 600 17.26 -23.66 -12.36
CA GLY A 600 18.12 -23.41 -11.19
C GLY A 600 18.96 -22.14 -11.30
N LEU A 601 19.07 -21.57 -12.51
CA LEU A 601 19.86 -20.37 -12.79
C LEU A 601 19.00 -19.10 -12.80
N ILE A 602 17.78 -19.18 -13.33
CA ILE A 602 16.86 -18.03 -13.37
C ILE A 602 16.21 -17.78 -11.99
N TRP A 603 15.85 -18.85 -11.27
CA TRP A 603 15.07 -18.77 -10.03
C TRP A 603 15.91 -18.88 -8.75
N ASN A 604 17.15 -18.39 -8.79
CA ASN A 604 18.08 -18.43 -7.66
C ASN A 604 17.66 -17.47 -6.52
N PRO A 605 17.71 -17.89 -5.23
CA PRO A 605 17.31 -17.06 -4.08
C PRO A 605 18.13 -15.77 -3.90
N ASN A 606 19.37 -15.72 -4.41
CA ASN A 606 20.26 -14.57 -4.24
C ASN A 606 20.02 -13.44 -5.28
N VAL A 607 19.05 -13.61 -6.19
CA VAL A 607 18.77 -12.66 -7.27
C VAL A 607 17.42 -11.96 -7.02
N PRO A 608 17.35 -10.62 -7.09
CA PRO A 608 16.09 -9.91 -6.92
C PRO A 608 15.03 -10.36 -7.93
N SER A 609 13.79 -10.59 -7.50
CA SER A 609 12.72 -11.20 -8.32
C SER A 609 12.39 -10.43 -9.61
N LYS A 610 12.67 -9.12 -9.66
CA LYS A 610 12.50 -8.31 -10.88
C LYS A 610 13.48 -8.71 -11.97
N VAL A 611 14.69 -9.12 -11.59
CA VAL A 611 15.76 -9.49 -12.52
C VAL A 611 15.57 -10.92 -12.99
N SER A 612 15.16 -11.83 -12.11
CA SER A 612 14.70 -13.18 -12.50
C SER A 612 13.53 -13.14 -13.50
N PHE A 613 12.58 -12.19 -13.33
CA PHE A 613 11.49 -11.97 -14.29
C PHE A 613 12.02 -11.65 -15.69
N PHE A 614 12.98 -10.74 -15.76
CA PHE A 614 13.53 -10.28 -17.02
C PHE A 614 14.29 -11.40 -17.74
N ALA A 615 15.15 -12.14 -17.04
CA ALA A 615 15.87 -13.26 -17.63
C ALA A 615 14.96 -14.40 -18.05
N TRP A 616 13.86 -14.61 -17.33
CA TRP A 616 12.80 -15.50 -17.77
C TRP A 616 12.18 -15.03 -19.10
N GLU A 617 11.77 -13.76 -19.22
CA GLU A 617 11.27 -13.20 -20.48
C GLU A 617 12.32 -13.34 -21.61
N ALA A 618 13.61 -13.14 -21.31
CA ALA A 618 14.70 -13.24 -22.28
C ALA A 618 14.86 -14.68 -22.79
N SER A 619 14.83 -15.67 -21.90
CA SER A 619 14.95 -17.08 -22.25
C SER A 619 13.82 -17.61 -23.14
N TRP A 620 12.64 -16.97 -23.10
CA TRP A 620 11.50 -17.28 -23.96
C TRP A 620 11.46 -16.44 -25.24
N GLY A 621 12.42 -15.53 -25.43
CA GLY A 621 12.43 -14.61 -26.56
C GLY A 621 11.31 -13.57 -26.49
N LYS A 622 10.88 -13.16 -25.29
CA LYS A 622 9.69 -12.31 -25.06
C LYS A 622 9.98 -10.94 -24.45
N VAL A 623 11.25 -10.60 -24.24
CA VAL A 623 11.68 -9.23 -23.97
C VAL A 623 11.28 -8.34 -25.14
N LEU A 624 10.90 -7.11 -24.86
CA LEU A 624 10.44 -6.14 -25.85
C LEU A 624 11.61 -5.48 -26.59
N THR A 625 12.48 -6.28 -27.22
CA THR A 625 13.48 -5.80 -28.18
C THR A 625 12.82 -5.34 -29.47
N MET A 626 13.51 -4.51 -30.26
CA MET A 626 12.94 -3.98 -31.50
C MET A 626 12.48 -5.08 -32.46
N ASP A 627 13.20 -6.21 -32.60
CA ASP A 627 12.72 -7.34 -33.41
C ASP A 627 11.37 -7.93 -32.94
N GLN A 628 11.15 -8.00 -31.63
CA GLN A 628 9.91 -8.53 -31.05
C GLN A 628 8.75 -7.53 -31.16
N LEU A 629 9.05 -6.23 -31.14
CA LEU A 629 8.07 -5.19 -31.43
C LEU A 629 7.63 -5.24 -32.90
N LYS A 630 8.57 -5.38 -33.86
CA LYS A 630 8.25 -5.60 -35.29
C LYS A 630 7.31 -6.78 -35.49
N LYS A 631 7.67 -7.94 -34.91
CA LYS A 631 6.89 -9.18 -35.03
C LYS A 631 5.46 -9.07 -34.46
N ARG A 632 5.20 -8.05 -33.62
CA ARG A 632 3.89 -7.78 -33.01
C ARG A 632 3.12 -6.67 -33.74
N GLY A 633 3.55 -6.31 -34.96
CA GLY A 633 2.89 -5.33 -35.81
C GLY A 633 3.26 -3.89 -35.49
N TRP A 634 4.32 -3.64 -34.72
CA TRP A 634 4.83 -2.29 -34.48
C TRP A 634 5.81 -1.88 -35.58
N ALA A 635 5.70 -0.62 -35.99
CA ALA A 635 6.43 0.03 -37.08
C ALA A 635 7.96 -0.07 -37.10
N VAL A 636 8.66 -0.53 -36.05
CA VAL A 636 10.06 -0.16 -35.65
C VAL A 636 11.18 -0.33 -36.66
N ALA A 637 12.21 0.52 -36.63
CA ALA A 637 13.48 0.26 -37.32
C ALA A 637 14.40 -0.59 -36.43
N ASN A 638 14.72 -1.81 -36.85
CA ASN A 638 15.46 -2.76 -36.00
C ASN A 638 16.97 -2.54 -36.09
N ARG A 639 17.55 -1.81 -35.12
CA ARG A 639 18.99 -1.60 -35.00
C ARG A 639 19.37 -1.61 -33.52
N CYS A 640 20.33 -2.45 -33.14
CA CYS A 640 20.76 -2.71 -31.77
C CYS A 640 21.21 -1.43 -31.10
N PHE A 641 20.52 -0.99 -30.07
CA PHE A 641 20.84 0.28 -29.44
C PHE A 641 22.31 0.40 -28.91
N LEU A 642 22.97 -0.70 -28.56
CA LEU A 642 24.30 -0.65 -27.96
C LEU A 642 25.45 -0.52 -28.98
N CYS A 643 25.48 -1.35 -30.03
CA CYS A 643 26.51 -1.28 -31.08
C CYS A 643 26.04 -0.49 -32.31
N CYS A 644 24.74 -0.54 -32.59
CA CYS A 644 24.04 0.00 -33.76
C CYS A 644 24.63 -0.35 -35.13
N GLU A 645 25.42 -1.41 -35.17
CA GLU A 645 25.91 -2.02 -36.39
C GLU A 645 24.98 -3.15 -36.83
N GLU A 646 24.42 -3.90 -35.88
CA GLU A 646 23.54 -5.04 -36.15
C GLU A 646 22.10 -4.79 -35.70
N GLU A 647 21.19 -5.69 -36.07
CA GLU A 647 19.79 -5.66 -35.65
C GLU A 647 19.64 -5.92 -34.13
N GLU A 648 18.68 -5.24 -33.48
CA GLU A 648 18.39 -5.49 -32.07
C GLU A 648 17.57 -6.77 -31.91
N SER A 649 18.25 -7.85 -31.57
CA SER A 649 17.63 -9.05 -31.02
C SER A 649 17.99 -9.21 -29.54
N ILE A 650 17.22 -10.02 -28.83
CA ILE A 650 17.50 -10.38 -27.42
C ILE A 650 18.91 -10.97 -27.30
N ASP A 651 19.29 -11.84 -28.22
CA ASP A 651 20.58 -12.51 -28.19
C ASP A 651 21.71 -11.51 -28.54
N HIS A 652 21.48 -10.65 -29.53
CA HIS A 652 22.45 -9.65 -29.91
C HIS A 652 22.68 -8.62 -28.79
N ILE A 653 21.64 -7.96 -28.27
CA ILE A 653 21.81 -6.89 -27.27
C ILE A 653 22.40 -7.39 -25.95
N LEU A 654 22.16 -8.66 -25.58
CA LEU A 654 22.60 -9.23 -24.32
C LEU A 654 23.97 -9.92 -24.41
N ILE A 655 24.32 -10.48 -25.57
CA ILE A 655 25.49 -11.34 -25.72
C ILE A 655 26.43 -10.83 -26.81
N HIS A 656 25.94 -10.76 -28.05
CA HIS A 656 26.82 -10.64 -29.23
C HIS A 656 27.18 -9.20 -29.59
N CYS A 657 26.46 -8.23 -29.04
CA CYS A 657 26.76 -6.82 -29.21
C CYS A 657 28.21 -6.57 -28.76
N SER A 658 29.01 -5.94 -29.63
CA SER A 658 30.41 -5.62 -29.37
C SER A 658 30.62 -4.91 -28.02
N LYS A 659 29.71 -4.03 -27.63
CA LYS A 659 29.72 -3.36 -26.32
C LYS A 659 29.37 -4.27 -25.14
N ALA A 660 28.43 -5.19 -25.32
CA ALA A 660 28.10 -6.20 -24.29
C ALA A 660 29.27 -7.19 -24.12
N ARG A 661 29.88 -7.60 -25.24
CA ARG A 661 31.02 -8.53 -25.28
C ARG A 661 32.26 -7.99 -24.58
N ALA A 662 32.64 -6.73 -24.82
CA ALA A 662 33.77 -6.09 -24.14
C ALA A 662 33.62 -6.08 -22.61
N LEU A 663 32.38 -5.93 -22.14
CA LEU A 663 32.08 -5.94 -20.72
C LEU A 663 32.02 -7.36 -20.14
N TRP A 664 31.55 -8.34 -20.93
CA TRP A 664 31.69 -9.75 -20.58
C TRP A 664 33.15 -10.14 -20.43
N GLU A 665 34.01 -9.72 -21.35
CA GLU A 665 35.46 -9.94 -21.32
C GLU A 665 36.10 -9.29 -20.09
N LEU A 666 35.72 -8.06 -19.74
CA LEU A 666 36.17 -7.40 -18.51
C LEU A 666 35.73 -8.17 -17.25
N LEU A 667 34.48 -8.63 -17.21
CA LEU A 667 33.96 -9.40 -16.09
C LEU A 667 34.69 -10.75 -15.97
N PHE A 668 34.89 -11.45 -17.09
CA PHE A 668 35.59 -12.73 -17.10
C PHE A 668 37.06 -12.56 -16.70
N ALA A 669 37.71 -11.47 -17.13
CA ALA A 669 39.06 -11.11 -16.72
C ALA A 669 39.18 -10.87 -15.21
N LEU A 670 38.19 -10.21 -14.57
CA LEU A 670 38.16 -10.00 -13.11
C LEU A 670 38.14 -11.31 -12.31
N PHE A 671 37.63 -12.39 -12.90
CA PHE A 671 37.59 -13.71 -12.29
C PHE A 671 38.62 -14.68 -12.87
N GLY A 672 39.52 -14.21 -13.75
CA GLY A 672 40.55 -15.02 -14.40
C GLY A 672 39.99 -16.13 -15.30
N VAL A 673 38.81 -15.91 -15.87
CA VAL A 673 38.12 -16.86 -16.76
C VAL A 673 38.22 -16.36 -18.19
N CYS A 674 38.42 -17.26 -19.15
CA CYS A 674 38.22 -16.99 -20.56
C CYS A 674 37.01 -17.81 -21.01
N TRP A 675 36.00 -17.16 -21.60
CA TRP A 675 34.72 -17.81 -21.91
C TRP A 675 34.24 -17.42 -23.31
N VAL A 676 33.73 -18.39 -24.06
CA VAL A 676 33.09 -18.18 -25.37
C VAL A 676 31.58 -18.20 -25.16
N LEU A 677 30.90 -17.08 -25.44
CA LEU A 677 29.47 -16.96 -25.18
C LEU A 677 28.63 -17.64 -26.30
N PRO A 678 27.62 -18.45 -25.95
CA PRO A 678 26.74 -19.12 -26.91
C PRO A 678 25.89 -18.20 -27.78
N PHE A 679 25.31 -18.76 -28.85
CA PHE A 679 24.53 -18.00 -29.83
C PHE A 679 23.25 -17.39 -29.24
N SER A 680 22.66 -17.96 -28.20
CA SER A 680 21.45 -17.39 -27.57
C SER A 680 21.55 -17.16 -26.07
N ALA A 681 20.72 -16.24 -25.55
CA ALA A 681 20.55 -15.97 -24.12
C ALA A 681 20.09 -17.23 -23.38
N ARG A 682 19.28 -18.06 -24.04
CA ARG A 682 18.83 -19.33 -23.49
C ARG A 682 19.94 -20.37 -23.42
N GLU A 683 20.75 -20.53 -24.46
CA GLU A 683 21.88 -21.47 -24.48
C GLU A 683 22.98 -21.05 -23.51
N THR A 684 23.27 -19.74 -23.42
CA THR A 684 24.19 -19.18 -22.43
C THR A 684 23.80 -19.56 -21.01
N LEU A 685 22.50 -19.48 -20.69
CA LEU A 685 21.97 -19.94 -19.41
C LEU A 685 21.99 -21.47 -19.27
N ILE A 686 21.88 -22.26 -20.34
CA ILE A 686 21.90 -23.73 -20.26
C ILE A 686 23.32 -24.26 -20.07
N GLU A 687 24.31 -23.72 -20.79
CA GLU A 687 25.71 -24.17 -20.75
C GLU A 687 26.39 -23.89 -19.42
N TRP A 688 25.96 -22.83 -18.72
CA TRP A 688 26.38 -22.54 -17.35
C TRP A 688 26.01 -23.62 -16.31
N ARG A 689 25.17 -24.60 -16.70
CA ARG A 689 24.82 -25.78 -15.89
C ARG A 689 25.81 -26.95 -16.07
N GLY A 690 26.54 -27.00 -17.18
CA GLY A 690 27.16 -28.23 -17.70
C GLY A 690 28.68 -28.36 -17.56
N PHE A 691 29.42 -27.33 -17.17
CA PHE A 691 30.89 -27.41 -17.17
C PHE A 691 31.48 -28.07 -15.91
N MET A 692 32.18 -29.19 -16.12
CA MET A 692 33.03 -29.89 -15.16
C MET A 692 34.31 -29.09 -14.88
N LEU A 693 34.24 -28.08 -14.00
CA LEU A 693 35.43 -27.33 -13.54
C LEU A 693 35.47 -27.22 -12.01
N GLY A 694 36.69 -27.29 -11.46
CA GLY A 694 36.97 -27.46 -10.03
C GLY A 694 36.47 -26.37 -9.07
N LYS A 695 36.60 -26.63 -7.76
CA LYS A 695 35.98 -25.87 -6.64
C LYS A 695 36.17 -24.33 -6.69
N LYS A 696 37.27 -23.81 -7.28
CA LYS A 696 37.51 -22.35 -7.44
C LYS A 696 36.57 -21.69 -8.45
N HIS A 697 36.24 -22.35 -9.56
CA HIS A 697 35.39 -21.78 -10.61
C HIS A 697 33.91 -21.68 -10.20
N ARG A 698 33.46 -22.53 -9.27
CA ARG A 698 32.06 -22.55 -8.80
C ARG A 698 31.70 -21.31 -7.98
N LYS A 699 32.64 -20.75 -7.20
CA LYS A 699 32.45 -19.53 -6.38
C LYS A 699 32.43 -18.26 -7.25
N ALA A 700 33.33 -18.19 -8.24
CA ALA A 700 33.34 -17.14 -9.26
C ALA A 700 32.08 -17.15 -10.14
N LEU A 701 31.49 -18.33 -10.41
CA LEU A 701 30.20 -18.43 -11.10
C LEU A 701 29.03 -17.94 -10.23
N ASP A 702 29.02 -18.17 -8.92
CA ASP A 702 27.95 -17.67 -8.04
C ASP A 702 27.99 -16.15 -7.84
N GLU A 703 29.19 -15.56 -7.74
CA GLU A 703 29.38 -14.10 -7.66
C GLU A 703 29.23 -13.43 -9.04
N GLY A 704 29.74 -14.08 -10.10
CA GLY A 704 29.58 -13.71 -11.50
C GLY A 704 28.12 -13.73 -11.96
N ARG A 705 27.23 -14.56 -11.38
CA ARG A 705 25.77 -14.54 -11.63
C ARG A 705 25.13 -13.26 -11.12
N VAL A 706 25.47 -12.80 -9.92
CA VAL A 706 24.96 -11.54 -9.36
C VAL A 706 25.48 -10.36 -10.18
N CYS A 707 26.74 -10.41 -10.63
CA CYS A 707 27.29 -9.45 -11.57
C CYS A 707 26.64 -9.52 -12.95
N PHE A 708 26.33 -10.71 -13.50
CA PHE A 708 25.57 -10.90 -14.75
C PHE A 708 24.20 -10.23 -14.63
N PHE A 709 23.55 -10.33 -13.47
CA PHE A 709 22.24 -9.71 -13.22
C PHE A 709 22.29 -8.21 -12.88
N LEU A 710 23.37 -7.73 -12.26
CA LEU A 710 23.64 -6.30 -12.03
C LEU A 710 24.10 -5.58 -13.31
N PHE A 711 24.83 -6.29 -14.18
CA PHE A 711 25.27 -5.86 -15.50
C PHE A 711 24.07 -5.47 -16.38
N PHE A 712 22.98 -6.23 -16.30
CA PHE A 712 21.71 -5.91 -16.97
C PHE A 712 21.01 -4.65 -16.40
N CYS A 713 21.22 -4.32 -15.13
CA CYS A 713 20.72 -3.09 -14.52
C CYS A 713 21.55 -1.86 -14.92
N VAL A 714 22.84 -2.04 -15.24
CA VAL A 714 23.78 -0.97 -15.58
C VAL A 714 23.82 -0.72 -17.09
N CYS A 715 23.81 -1.76 -17.93
CA CYS A 715 23.89 -1.63 -19.40
C CYS A 715 22.63 -1.09 -20.06
N LEU A 716 21.45 -1.31 -19.45
CA LEU A 716 20.20 -0.64 -19.87
C LEU A 716 20.06 0.79 -19.32
N LYS A 717 20.99 1.24 -18.46
CA LYS A 717 20.97 2.55 -17.80
C LYS A 717 22.19 3.43 -18.08
N GLY A 718 23.18 2.97 -18.84
CA GLY A 718 24.29 3.83 -19.26
C GLY A 718 23.88 4.67 -20.46
N PRO A 719 23.88 4.11 -21.67
CA PRO A 719 23.71 4.90 -22.89
C PRO A 719 22.28 5.41 -23.13
N PHE A 720 21.23 4.70 -22.64
CA PHE A 720 19.84 5.21 -22.67
C PHE A 720 19.69 6.50 -21.88
N VAL A 721 20.33 6.53 -20.72
CA VAL A 721 20.28 7.62 -19.77
C VAL A 721 21.16 8.77 -20.26
N TYR A 722 22.34 8.50 -20.85
CA TYR A 722 23.21 9.52 -21.43
C TYR A 722 22.66 10.22 -22.67
N SER A 723 22.01 9.50 -23.58
CA SER A 723 21.35 10.12 -24.74
C SER A 723 20.00 10.78 -24.41
N LEU A 724 19.31 10.28 -23.37
CA LEU A 724 18.14 10.96 -22.78
C LEU A 724 18.55 12.34 -22.24
N TYR A 725 19.79 12.55 -21.78
CA TYR A 725 20.21 13.85 -21.25
C TYR A 725 20.31 14.96 -22.28
N SER A 726 20.90 14.70 -23.45
CA SER A 726 20.99 15.70 -24.53
C SER A 726 19.61 16.01 -25.13
N ALA A 727 18.78 14.97 -25.35
CA ALA A 727 17.43 15.13 -25.89
C ALA A 727 16.43 15.74 -24.88
N VAL A 728 16.59 15.49 -23.58
CA VAL A 728 15.71 16.09 -22.57
C VAL A 728 16.05 17.56 -22.32
N ILE A 729 17.33 17.97 -22.39
CA ILE A 729 17.70 19.40 -22.32
C ILE A 729 17.05 20.19 -23.47
N MET A 730 16.82 19.54 -24.62
CA MET A 730 16.06 20.15 -25.73
C MET A 730 14.56 20.30 -25.45
N THR A 731 13.90 19.42 -24.71
CA THR A 731 12.43 19.48 -24.56
C THR A 731 11.91 20.80 -23.98
N PRO A 732 12.56 21.42 -22.97
CA PRO A 732 12.26 22.80 -22.55
C PRO A 732 12.71 23.88 -23.55
N ALA A 733 13.64 23.59 -24.45
CA ALA A 733 14.07 24.50 -25.52
C ALA A 733 13.12 24.48 -26.73
N THR A 734 12.47 23.33 -26.99
CA THR A 734 11.55 23.11 -28.12
C THR A 734 10.08 23.28 -27.76
N SER A 735 9.74 23.40 -26.47
CA SER A 735 8.36 23.65 -25.99
C SER A 735 7.76 24.99 -26.45
N GLY A 736 8.53 25.80 -27.18
CA GLY A 736 8.07 27.08 -27.68
C GLY A 736 7.69 28.00 -26.52
N ARG A 737 6.60 28.76 -26.67
CA ARG A 737 6.15 29.81 -25.72
C ARG A 737 5.69 29.28 -24.34
N TYR A 738 5.92 28.00 -24.00
CA TYR A 738 5.39 27.32 -22.81
C TYR A 738 6.47 26.70 -21.93
N VAL A 739 6.27 26.81 -20.61
CA VAL A 739 6.95 26.09 -19.52
C VAL A 739 6.05 24.92 -19.13
N HIS A 740 6.59 23.73 -18.98
CA HIS A 740 5.85 22.51 -18.67
C HIS A 740 5.34 22.47 -17.23
N GLY A 741 6.17 22.85 -16.26
CA GLY A 741 5.79 22.91 -14.85
C GLY A 741 5.66 21.57 -14.12
N ASP A 742 5.97 20.44 -14.76
CA ASP A 742 5.99 19.10 -14.13
C ASP A 742 6.94 18.14 -14.83
N VAL A 743 8.18 18.59 -15.00
CA VAL A 743 9.25 17.78 -15.59
C VAL A 743 9.63 16.65 -14.62
N LYS A 744 9.34 15.40 -15.01
CA LYS A 744 9.59 14.18 -14.23
C LYS A 744 9.73 12.97 -15.16
N PRO A 745 10.35 11.86 -14.73
CA PRO A 745 10.54 10.68 -15.56
C PRO A 745 9.27 10.16 -16.24
N GLU A 746 8.14 10.21 -15.54
CA GLU A 746 6.87 9.67 -16.01
C GLU A 746 6.24 10.44 -17.18
N ASN A 747 6.68 11.68 -17.41
CA ASN A 747 6.15 12.57 -18.45
C ASN A 747 6.99 12.57 -19.74
N PHE A 748 8.06 11.78 -19.79
CA PHE A 748 8.86 11.58 -21.00
C PHE A 748 8.45 10.29 -21.71
N LEU A 749 8.03 10.40 -22.96
CA LEU A 749 7.68 9.28 -23.83
C LEU A 749 8.57 9.27 -25.08
N LEU A 750 8.72 8.10 -25.70
CA LEU A 750 9.33 8.00 -27.02
C LEU A 750 8.23 7.90 -28.07
N GLY A 751 8.54 8.34 -29.30
CA GLY A 751 7.59 8.29 -30.40
C GLY A 751 7.13 6.88 -30.73
N PRO A 752 6.01 6.76 -31.47
CA PRO A 752 5.45 5.48 -31.81
C PRO A 752 6.51 4.59 -32.48
N PRO A 753 6.72 3.37 -31.96
CA PRO A 753 7.73 2.47 -32.47
C PRO A 753 7.58 2.25 -34.00
N GLY A 754 8.64 2.64 -34.73
CA GLY A 754 8.89 2.79 -36.19
C GLY A 754 7.93 3.54 -37.05
N THR A 755 7.59 4.68 -36.49
CA THR A 755 7.60 5.90 -37.28
C THR A 755 9.04 6.44 -37.38
N ASN A 756 9.29 7.40 -38.27
CA ASN A 756 10.52 8.19 -38.28
C ASN A 756 10.76 8.94 -36.94
N GLU A 757 9.78 8.92 -36.03
CA GLU A 757 9.81 9.55 -34.71
C GLU A 757 10.07 8.57 -33.55
N GLU A 758 10.32 7.28 -33.81
CA GLU A 758 10.56 6.27 -32.76
C GLU A 758 11.65 6.67 -31.76
N LYS A 759 12.74 7.23 -32.26
CA LYS A 759 13.85 7.74 -31.43
C LYS A 759 13.60 9.17 -30.95
N LYS A 760 12.48 9.80 -31.26
CA LYS A 760 12.16 11.17 -30.84
C LYS A 760 11.54 11.14 -29.45
N LEU A 761 12.06 11.98 -28.56
CA LEU A 761 11.52 12.13 -27.22
C LEU A 761 10.38 13.15 -27.23
N PHE A 762 9.26 12.78 -26.64
CA PHE A 762 8.08 13.60 -26.43
C PHE A 762 7.93 13.88 -24.94
N LEU A 763 7.64 15.13 -24.62
CA LEU A 763 7.22 15.54 -23.30
C LEU A 763 5.68 15.65 -23.30
N VAL A 764 5.04 14.90 -22.42
CA VAL A 764 3.58 14.77 -22.32
C VAL A 764 3.07 15.23 -20.95
N ASP A 765 1.74 15.29 -20.80
CA ASP A 765 1.08 15.80 -19.58
C ASP A 765 1.29 17.31 -19.40
N LEU A 766 0.86 18.08 -20.40
CA LEU A 766 0.86 19.55 -20.41
C LEU A 766 -0.23 20.15 -19.50
N GLY A 767 -0.83 19.38 -18.59
CA GLY A 767 -1.90 19.84 -17.71
C GLY A 767 -1.48 20.96 -16.75
N LEU A 768 -0.18 21.10 -16.50
CA LEU A 768 0.42 22.16 -15.69
C LEU A 768 1.20 23.19 -16.52
N ALA A 769 1.20 23.05 -17.85
CA ALA A 769 1.97 23.91 -18.73
C ALA A 769 1.41 25.34 -18.74
N THR A 770 2.30 26.32 -18.67
CA THR A 770 1.97 27.74 -18.69
C THR A 770 2.79 28.48 -19.73
N LYS A 771 2.22 29.52 -20.33
CA LYS A 771 3.00 30.41 -21.19
C LYS A 771 4.04 31.15 -20.35
N TRP A 772 5.28 31.21 -20.84
CA TRP A 772 6.33 32.08 -20.26
C TRP A 772 6.49 33.38 -21.04
N ARG A 773 5.82 33.49 -22.20
CA ARG A 773 5.85 34.67 -23.06
C ARG A 773 4.43 35.07 -23.44
N ASP A 774 4.12 36.36 -23.31
CA ASP A 774 2.83 36.90 -23.72
C ASP A 774 2.67 36.81 -25.24
N SER A 775 1.46 36.46 -25.70
CA SER A 775 1.21 36.17 -27.12
C SER A 775 1.02 37.43 -27.97
N SER A 776 0.67 38.55 -27.35
CA SER A 776 0.41 39.85 -27.98
C SER A 776 1.65 40.74 -28.01
N THR A 777 2.42 40.79 -26.91
CA THR A 777 3.59 41.67 -26.80
C THR A 777 4.90 40.96 -27.13
N GLY A 778 4.92 39.63 -27.07
CA GLY A 778 6.18 38.89 -27.16
C GLY A 778 7.15 39.22 -26.03
N LEU A 779 6.69 39.74 -24.90
CA LEU A 779 7.51 39.95 -23.71
C LEU A 779 7.39 38.76 -22.76
N HIS A 780 8.38 38.59 -21.87
CA HIS A 780 8.32 37.58 -20.81
C HIS A 780 7.11 37.83 -19.91
N VAL A 781 6.45 36.79 -19.41
CA VAL A 781 5.36 36.94 -18.44
C VAL A 781 5.85 37.66 -17.19
N GLU A 782 4.96 38.44 -16.58
CA GLU A 782 5.29 39.17 -15.37
C GLU A 782 5.61 38.24 -14.20
N TYR A 783 6.53 38.69 -13.35
CA TYR A 783 6.88 37.99 -12.14
C TYR A 783 5.80 38.19 -11.06
N ASP A 784 5.28 37.08 -10.55
CA ASP A 784 4.42 37.04 -9.37
C ASP A 784 4.84 35.93 -8.40
N GLN A 785 4.49 36.06 -7.12
CA GLN A 785 4.68 35.04 -6.09
C GLN A 785 3.39 34.81 -5.29
N ARG A 786 2.96 33.54 -5.23
CA ARG A 786 1.78 33.07 -4.50
C ARG A 786 2.17 31.88 -3.60
N PRO A 787 2.63 32.12 -2.36
CA PRO A 787 3.19 31.09 -1.49
C PRO A 787 2.30 29.88 -1.19
N ASP A 788 0.98 29.98 -1.40
CA ASP A 788 0.02 28.88 -1.21
C ASP A 788 -0.22 28.03 -2.47
N VAL A 789 0.29 28.46 -3.63
CA VAL A 789 0.11 27.79 -4.92
C VAL A 789 1.38 27.02 -5.29
N PHE A 790 1.39 25.73 -4.99
CA PHE A 790 2.44 24.82 -5.44
C PHE A 790 2.04 24.13 -6.75
N ARG A 791 2.97 24.05 -7.71
CA ARG A 791 2.80 23.33 -8.99
C ARG A 791 3.91 22.30 -9.21
N GLY A 792 3.53 21.14 -9.76
CA GLY A 792 4.45 20.06 -10.11
C GLY A 792 4.60 18.97 -9.05
N THR A 793 5.52 18.04 -9.29
CA THR A 793 5.77 16.91 -8.40
C THR A 793 6.80 17.27 -7.33
N VAL A 794 6.43 17.31 -6.03
CA VAL A 794 7.27 17.72 -4.87
C VAL A 794 8.74 17.27 -4.96
N ARG A 795 8.97 16.02 -5.39
CA ARG A 795 10.31 15.44 -5.53
C ARG A 795 11.17 16.17 -6.57
N TYR A 796 10.60 16.49 -7.72
CA TYR A 796 11.29 17.03 -8.90
C TYR A 796 11.09 18.53 -9.10
N ALA A 797 10.02 19.14 -8.58
CA ALA A 797 9.74 20.56 -8.78
C ALA A 797 10.87 21.49 -8.29
N SER A 798 11.15 22.57 -9.01
CA SER A 798 12.14 23.60 -8.66
C SER A 798 11.87 24.21 -7.28
N VAL A 799 12.87 24.85 -6.67
CA VAL A 799 12.60 25.58 -5.43
C VAL A 799 11.65 26.75 -5.63
N HIS A 800 11.74 27.45 -6.76
CA HIS A 800 10.85 28.58 -7.03
C HIS A 800 9.38 28.13 -7.15
N ALA A 801 9.13 26.93 -7.68
CA ALA A 801 7.79 26.31 -7.66
C ALA A 801 7.30 25.99 -6.24
N HIS A 802 8.19 25.55 -5.34
CA HIS A 802 7.88 25.38 -3.91
C HIS A 802 7.58 26.71 -3.21
N LEU A 803 8.23 27.80 -3.62
CA LEU A 803 7.98 29.16 -3.15
C LEU A 803 6.72 29.79 -3.78
N GLY A 804 6.06 29.09 -4.71
CA GLY A 804 4.88 29.58 -5.42
C GLY A 804 5.14 30.74 -6.37
N ARG A 805 6.38 30.88 -6.85
CA ARG A 805 6.74 31.87 -7.86
C ARG A 805 6.17 31.48 -9.23
N THR A 806 5.97 32.49 -10.07
CA THR A 806 5.58 32.29 -11.46
C THR A 806 6.61 31.40 -12.16
N GLY A 807 6.12 30.36 -12.84
CA GLY A 807 6.99 29.40 -13.53
C GLY A 807 7.66 30.04 -14.76
N SER A 808 8.95 29.76 -14.91
CA SER A 808 9.81 30.24 -16.01
C SER A 808 10.67 29.11 -16.55
N ARG A 809 11.45 29.39 -17.60
CA ARG A 809 12.31 28.39 -18.24
C ARG A 809 13.33 27.77 -17.26
N ARG A 810 13.78 28.53 -16.26
CA ARG A 810 14.71 28.02 -15.22
C ARG A 810 14.10 26.90 -14.38
N ASP A 811 12.79 26.91 -14.19
CA ASP A 811 12.08 25.97 -13.32
C ASP A 811 12.03 24.56 -13.92
N ASP A 812 11.77 24.48 -15.22
CA ASP A 812 11.82 23.22 -15.95
C ASP A 812 13.24 22.68 -16.01
N LEU A 813 14.25 23.55 -16.18
CA LEU A 813 15.66 23.15 -16.18
C LEU A 813 16.13 22.66 -14.80
N GLU A 814 15.69 23.30 -13.70
CA GLU A 814 16.02 22.86 -12.34
C GLU A 814 15.35 21.51 -12.04
N SER A 815 14.08 21.38 -12.44
CA SER A 815 13.33 20.13 -12.31
C SER A 815 13.92 19.01 -13.17
N LEU A 816 14.44 19.38 -14.34
CA LEU A 816 15.20 18.50 -15.20
C LEU A 816 16.47 18.03 -14.49
N ALA A 817 17.30 18.92 -13.95
CA ALA A 817 18.52 18.53 -13.24
C ALA A 817 18.24 17.51 -12.12
N TYR A 818 17.19 17.73 -11.32
CA TYR A 818 16.75 16.76 -10.30
C TYR A 818 16.27 15.44 -10.88
N THR A 819 15.57 15.47 -12.01
CA THR A 819 15.13 14.28 -12.75
C THR A 819 16.31 13.47 -13.26
N LEU A 820 17.32 14.13 -13.86
CA LEU A 820 18.51 13.46 -14.39
C LEU A 820 19.32 12.78 -13.29
N ILE A 821 19.56 13.50 -12.19
CA ILE A 821 20.28 12.95 -11.04
C ILE A 821 19.53 11.79 -10.40
N PHE A 822 18.19 11.84 -10.35
CA PHE A 822 17.38 10.73 -9.89
C PHE A 822 17.47 9.51 -10.81
N LEU A 823 17.48 9.69 -12.13
CA LEU A 823 17.62 8.58 -13.09
C LEU A 823 18.99 7.90 -12.95
N LEU A 824 20.05 8.69 -12.70
CA LEU A 824 21.40 8.20 -12.47
C LEU A 824 21.56 7.49 -11.11
N ARG A 825 21.12 8.12 -10.02
CA ARG A 825 21.38 7.66 -8.63
C ARG A 825 20.27 6.78 -8.05
N GLY A 826 19.08 6.78 -8.64
CA GLY A 826 17.87 6.14 -8.13
C GLY A 826 17.24 6.81 -6.89
N ARG A 827 17.89 7.85 -6.32
CA ARG A 827 17.43 8.57 -5.12
C ARG A 827 17.87 10.04 -5.11
N LEU A 828 17.15 10.88 -4.38
CA LEU A 828 17.46 12.29 -4.11
C LEU A 828 17.52 12.55 -2.59
N PRO A 829 18.34 13.52 -2.10
CA PRO A 829 18.58 13.73 -0.67
C PRO A 829 17.35 14.11 0.18
N TRP A 830 16.28 14.61 -0.46
CA TRP A 830 15.06 15.09 0.20
C TRP A 830 13.88 14.09 0.12
N GLN A 831 14.18 12.79 -0.02
CA GLN A 831 13.17 11.73 0.06
C GLN A 831 12.94 11.29 1.52
N GLY A 832 11.68 10.99 1.90
CA GLY A 832 11.33 10.47 3.23
C GLY A 832 10.41 11.36 4.06
N TYR A 833 10.28 12.65 3.73
CA TYR A 833 9.39 13.58 4.44
C TYR A 833 7.90 13.24 4.24
N GLN A 834 7.12 13.29 5.33
CA GLN A 834 5.68 13.01 5.40
C GLN A 834 4.94 14.16 6.12
N GLY A 835 3.60 14.22 6.00
CA GLY A 835 2.76 15.24 6.64
C GLY A 835 2.43 16.45 5.74
N GLU A 836 1.64 17.40 6.26
CA GLU A 836 1.16 18.59 5.53
C GLU A 836 2.28 19.57 5.21
N ASN A 837 3.28 19.71 6.09
CA ASN A 837 4.45 20.59 5.88
C ASN A 837 5.56 19.98 4.99
N LYS A 838 5.27 18.89 4.29
CA LYS A 838 6.26 18.20 3.44
C LYS A 838 6.88 19.12 2.38
N GLY A 839 6.07 19.96 1.73
CA GLY A 839 6.56 20.89 0.69
C GLY A 839 7.62 21.85 1.25
N TYR A 840 7.32 22.49 2.38
CA TYR A 840 8.24 23.36 3.11
C TYR A 840 9.56 22.64 3.48
N LEU A 841 9.49 21.45 4.08
CA LEU A 841 10.69 20.70 4.49
C LEU A 841 11.56 20.29 3.29
N VAL A 842 10.93 19.85 2.20
CA VAL A 842 11.62 19.51 0.96
C VAL A 842 12.27 20.75 0.35
N CYS A 843 11.56 21.87 0.30
CA CYS A 843 12.07 23.15 -0.20
C CYS A 843 13.27 23.62 0.62
N LYS A 844 13.17 23.61 1.95
CA LYS A 844 14.26 23.94 2.88
C LYS A 844 15.48 23.04 2.64
N LYS A 845 15.28 21.72 2.48
CA LYS A 845 16.37 20.78 2.21
C LYS A 845 17.01 21.02 0.84
N LYS A 846 16.22 21.34 -0.20
CA LYS A 846 16.73 21.71 -1.54
C LYS A 846 17.55 22.98 -1.50
N MET A 847 17.11 24.00 -0.77
CA MET A 847 17.87 25.25 -0.56
C MET A 847 19.17 25.01 0.20
N ALA A 848 19.17 24.10 1.18
CA ALA A 848 20.36 23.77 1.96
C ALA A 848 21.34 22.79 1.28
N THR A 849 20.97 22.18 0.14
CA THR A 849 21.82 21.20 -0.55
C THR A 849 22.59 21.90 -1.67
N SER A 850 23.92 21.95 -1.56
CA SER A 850 24.76 22.53 -2.60
C SER A 850 24.85 21.64 -3.85
N PRO A 851 25.20 22.18 -5.04
CA PRO A 851 25.46 21.38 -6.23
C PRO A 851 26.50 20.27 -6.00
N GLU A 852 27.53 20.53 -5.20
CA GLU A 852 28.55 19.53 -4.80
C GLU A 852 27.93 18.37 -4.04
N ALA A 853 27.16 18.66 -2.99
CA ALA A 853 26.52 17.64 -2.17
C ALA A 853 25.50 16.82 -2.98
N LEU A 854 24.78 17.47 -3.90
CA LEU A 854 23.82 16.81 -4.77
C LEU A 854 24.51 15.87 -5.79
N CYS A 855 25.67 16.29 -6.30
CA CYS A 855 26.41 15.61 -7.37
C CYS A 855 27.66 14.84 -6.89
N CYS A 856 27.80 14.56 -5.59
CA CYS A 856 28.98 13.94 -4.95
C CYS A 856 29.46 12.59 -5.56
N PHE A 857 28.68 11.97 -6.45
CA PHE A 857 29.05 10.77 -7.22
C PHE A 857 28.55 10.81 -8.68
N CYS A 858 28.34 12.02 -9.23
CA CYS A 858 27.92 12.23 -10.61
C CYS A 858 29.11 12.76 -11.44
N PRO A 859 29.15 12.51 -12.76
CA PRO A 859 30.14 13.11 -13.64
C PRO A 859 30.13 14.65 -13.56
N GLN A 860 31.29 15.28 -13.76
CA GLN A 860 31.49 16.73 -13.67
C GLN A 860 30.45 17.57 -14.46
N PRO A 861 30.01 17.16 -15.68
CA PRO A 861 28.96 17.88 -16.42
C PRO A 861 27.64 18.06 -15.65
N PHE A 862 27.25 17.12 -14.79
CA PHE A 862 26.02 17.25 -13.98
C PHE A 862 26.16 18.34 -12.94
N ARG A 863 27.33 18.43 -12.30
CA ARG A 863 27.62 19.49 -11.33
C ARG A 863 27.59 20.85 -12.02
N GLN A 864 28.30 20.99 -13.14
CA GLN A 864 28.33 22.23 -13.92
C GLN A 864 26.91 22.63 -14.41
N PHE A 865 26.13 21.68 -14.90
CA PHE A 865 24.75 21.93 -15.33
C PHE A 865 23.86 22.41 -14.17
N VAL A 866 23.94 21.76 -12.99
CA VAL A 866 23.21 22.21 -11.80
C VAL A 866 23.65 23.62 -11.40
N GLU A 867 24.96 23.88 -11.36
CA GLU A 867 25.51 25.20 -11.01
C GLU A 867 25.01 26.32 -11.94
N TYR A 868 24.94 26.07 -13.25
CA TYR A 868 24.40 27.07 -14.19
C TYR A 868 22.90 27.28 -13.99
N VAL A 869 22.12 26.20 -13.91
CA VAL A 869 20.65 26.26 -13.87
C VAL A 869 20.14 26.92 -12.59
N VAL A 870 20.72 26.60 -11.43
CA VAL A 870 20.27 27.18 -10.14
C VAL A 870 20.59 28.67 -10.00
N ASN A 871 21.43 29.22 -10.89
CA ASN A 871 21.82 30.63 -10.88
C ASN A 871 21.15 31.47 -11.99
N LEU A 872 20.23 30.90 -12.77
CA LEU A 872 19.47 31.62 -13.79
C LEU A 872 18.48 32.63 -13.17
N LYS A 873 18.43 33.84 -13.71
CA LYS A 873 17.36 34.82 -13.39
C LYS A 873 16.03 34.39 -14.02
N PHE A 874 14.94 34.99 -13.57
CA PHE A 874 13.57 34.64 -13.99
C PHE A 874 13.32 34.80 -15.48
N ASP A 875 13.78 35.91 -16.07
CA ASP A 875 13.62 36.24 -17.48
C ASP A 875 14.86 35.96 -18.33
N GLU A 876 15.94 35.49 -17.71
CA GLU A 876 17.19 35.16 -18.40
C GLU A 876 16.96 34.05 -19.42
N GLU A 877 17.55 34.24 -20.60
CA GLU A 877 17.51 33.23 -21.65
C GLU A 877 18.54 32.13 -21.37
N PRO A 878 18.10 30.88 -21.15
CA PRO A 878 19.04 29.81 -20.86
C PRO A 878 19.94 29.52 -22.06
N ASN A 879 21.25 29.37 -21.83
CA ASN A 879 22.18 28.99 -22.88
C ASN A 879 22.13 27.47 -23.13
N TYR A 880 21.06 27.03 -23.80
CA TYR A 880 20.82 25.62 -24.09
C TYR A 880 21.98 24.98 -24.87
N ALA A 881 22.62 25.70 -25.79
CA ALA A 881 23.75 25.20 -26.56
C ALA A 881 24.94 24.85 -25.65
N LYS A 882 25.32 25.76 -24.73
CA LYS A 882 26.36 25.51 -23.73
C LYS A 882 25.98 24.35 -22.80
N TYR A 883 24.71 24.24 -22.39
CA TYR A 883 24.28 23.16 -21.49
C TYR A 883 24.33 21.79 -22.15
N ILE A 884 23.98 21.72 -23.44
CA ILE A 884 24.09 20.50 -24.24
C ILE A 884 25.57 20.12 -24.39
N SER A 885 26.44 21.08 -24.70
CA SER A 885 27.87 20.79 -24.95
C SER A 885 28.62 20.25 -23.74
N LEU A 886 28.16 20.54 -22.51
CA LEU A 886 28.72 19.95 -21.28
C LEU A 886 28.71 18.41 -21.32
N PHE A 887 27.74 17.82 -22.01
CA PHE A 887 27.55 16.37 -22.04
C PHE A 887 28.17 15.71 -23.29
N ASP A 888 28.74 16.47 -24.24
CA ASP A 888 29.27 15.93 -25.50
C ASP A 888 30.37 14.88 -25.28
N GLY A 889 31.24 15.08 -24.28
CA GLY A 889 32.29 14.11 -23.92
C GLY A 889 31.75 12.79 -23.32
N ILE A 890 30.48 12.75 -22.90
CA ILE A 890 29.80 11.57 -22.33
C ILE A 890 28.89 10.90 -23.38
N VAL A 891 28.36 11.68 -24.32
CA VAL A 891 27.50 11.19 -25.40
C VAL A 891 28.39 10.67 -26.53
N GLY A 892 28.45 9.34 -26.71
CA GLY A 892 29.36 8.69 -27.65
C GLY A 892 29.38 9.27 -29.08
N PRO A 893 30.49 9.09 -29.82
CA PRO A 893 30.82 9.86 -31.02
C PRO A 893 29.93 9.58 -32.24
N ASN A 894 29.15 8.49 -32.25
CA ASN A 894 28.31 8.12 -33.39
C ASN A 894 26.81 8.47 -33.14
N PRO A 895 26.19 9.39 -33.89
CA PRO A 895 24.78 9.78 -33.73
C PRO A 895 23.78 8.67 -34.06
N ASP A 896 24.10 7.84 -35.05
CA ASP A 896 23.23 6.76 -35.53
C ASP A 896 23.02 5.68 -34.46
N ILE A 897 23.97 5.62 -33.51
CA ILE A 897 23.97 4.62 -32.45
C ILE A 897 23.15 5.00 -31.21
N ARG A 898 22.58 6.20 -31.20
CA ARG A 898 21.86 6.72 -30.03
C ARG A 898 20.45 6.12 -29.96
N PRO A 899 19.89 5.93 -28.75
CA PRO A 899 18.53 5.39 -28.53
C PRO A 899 17.48 6.44 -28.85
N ILE A 900 17.93 7.70 -28.82
CA ILE A 900 17.14 8.90 -28.88
C ILE A 900 17.88 9.81 -29.87
N ASN A 901 17.12 10.37 -30.81
CA ASN A 901 17.61 11.29 -31.82
C ASN A 901 18.02 12.61 -31.13
N THR A 902 19.25 13.07 -31.43
CA THR A 902 19.84 14.30 -30.91
C THR A 902 20.16 15.32 -32.03
N ASP A 903 19.70 15.11 -33.26
CA ASP A 903 20.04 15.93 -34.43
C ASP A 903 19.57 17.38 -34.28
N GLY A 904 18.48 17.60 -33.56
CA GLY A 904 18.03 18.95 -33.21
C GLY A 904 18.95 19.68 -32.23
N ALA A 905 19.68 18.96 -31.37
CA ALA A 905 20.66 19.53 -30.46
C ALA A 905 21.90 19.98 -31.24
N GLN A 906 22.34 19.16 -32.21
CA GLN A 906 23.40 19.54 -33.15
C GLN A 906 23.00 20.75 -34.00
N LYS A 907 21.77 20.81 -34.54
CA LYS A 907 21.29 22.00 -35.27
C LYS A 907 21.32 23.28 -34.44
N LEU A 908 20.97 23.23 -33.15
CA LEU A 908 21.10 24.37 -32.24
C LEU A 908 22.56 24.79 -32.05
N ILE A 909 23.48 23.84 -31.87
CA ILE A 909 24.92 24.10 -31.76
C ILE A 909 25.47 24.72 -33.07
N TYR A 910 25.13 24.15 -34.23
CA TYR A 910 25.54 24.64 -35.56
C TYR A 910 24.95 26.01 -35.92
N GLN A 911 23.67 26.27 -35.58
CA GLN A 911 23.03 27.58 -35.81
C GLN A 911 23.64 28.69 -34.95
N VAL A 912 24.06 28.38 -33.73
CA VAL A 912 24.79 29.33 -32.87
C VAL A 912 26.22 29.53 -33.39
N GLY A 913 26.87 28.47 -33.90
CA GLY A 913 28.18 28.54 -34.55
C GLY A 913 28.24 29.40 -35.82
N HIS A 914 27.12 29.60 -36.53
CA HIS A 914 27.05 30.50 -37.69
C HIS A 914 26.77 31.98 -37.36
N LYS A 915 26.45 32.32 -36.10
CA LYS A 915 26.21 33.71 -35.67
C LYS A 915 27.36 34.37 -34.91
N ARG A 916 28.50 33.70 -34.70
CA ARG A 916 29.75 34.33 -34.25
C ARG A 916 30.96 33.64 -34.88
N GLY A 917 31.70 34.38 -35.70
CA GLY A 917 33.10 34.06 -35.95
C GLY A 917 33.88 34.16 -34.63
N ARG A 918 34.72 33.16 -34.36
CA ARG A 918 35.69 33.06 -33.25
C ARG A 918 35.19 33.49 -31.87
N LEU A 919 34.73 32.52 -31.08
CA LEU A 919 35.04 32.48 -29.65
C LEU A 919 35.84 31.21 -29.40
N THR A 920 37.15 31.38 -29.29
CA THR A 920 38.04 30.42 -28.65
C THR A 920 37.49 30.10 -27.25
N MET A 921 37.59 28.83 -26.83
CA MET A 921 37.42 28.43 -25.43
C MET A 921 38.61 28.95 -24.61
N GLU A 922 38.75 30.26 -24.52
CA GLU A 922 39.55 30.86 -23.45
C GLU A 922 38.65 30.96 -22.21
N GLU A 923 39.22 30.62 -21.07
CA GLU A 923 38.63 30.85 -19.77
C GLU A 923 38.37 32.37 -19.66
N ASP A 924 37.10 32.78 -19.72
CA ASP A 924 36.66 34.14 -19.39
C ASP A 924 36.89 34.35 -17.88
N ASP A 925 38.15 34.60 -17.50
CA ASP A 925 38.58 35.02 -16.16
C ASP A 925 38.38 36.52 -15.92
N ASP A 926 37.85 37.27 -16.91
CA ASP A 926 37.68 38.74 -16.87
C ASP A 926 36.22 39.24 -16.82
N GLU A 927 35.21 38.37 -16.70
CA GLU A 927 33.87 38.83 -16.31
C GLU A 927 33.82 39.01 -14.78
N GLN A 928 33.67 40.26 -14.31
CA GLN A 928 33.32 40.59 -12.93
C GLN A 928 32.36 39.53 -12.35
N PRO A 929 32.62 38.96 -11.16
CA PRO A 929 31.88 37.82 -10.66
C PRO A 929 30.38 38.13 -10.65
N LYS A 930 29.64 37.55 -11.61
CA LYS A 930 28.18 37.68 -11.66
C LYS A 930 27.64 37.20 -10.32
N LYS A 931 26.94 38.10 -9.60
CA LYS A 931 26.36 37.79 -8.27
C LYS A 931 25.54 36.51 -8.38
N LYS A 932 26.01 35.44 -7.71
CA LYS A 932 25.37 34.13 -7.72
C LYS A 932 23.97 34.25 -7.09
N VAL A 933 22.93 33.84 -7.83
CA VAL A 933 21.53 34.03 -7.43
C VAL A 933 21.16 33.19 -6.20
N ARG A 934 21.79 32.02 -6.04
CA ARG A 934 21.47 31.06 -4.96
C ARG A 934 22.66 30.63 -4.10
N MET A 935 23.87 31.07 -4.43
CA MET A 935 25.08 30.67 -3.69
C MET A 935 25.59 31.81 -2.82
N GLY A 936 25.43 31.68 -1.51
CA GLY A 936 26.14 32.46 -0.49
C GLY A 936 25.98 31.78 0.86
N MET A 937 26.87 32.08 1.81
CA MET A 937 26.79 31.46 3.13
C MET A 937 25.59 32.04 3.90
N PRO A 938 24.78 31.20 4.58
CA PRO A 938 23.70 31.72 5.39
C PRO A 938 24.24 32.66 6.46
N ALA A 939 23.68 33.87 6.53
CA ALA A 939 24.07 34.90 7.49
C ALA A 939 22.83 35.44 8.19
N THR A 940 22.95 35.83 9.46
CA THR A 940 21.88 36.55 10.17
C THR A 940 22.21 38.03 10.22
N GLN A 941 21.36 38.84 9.60
CA GLN A 941 21.65 40.25 9.33
C GLN A 941 20.45 41.13 9.66
N TRP A 942 20.74 42.39 9.95
CA TRP A 942 19.78 43.48 9.96
C TRP A 942 19.36 43.79 8.54
N ILE A 943 18.06 43.90 8.30
CA ILE A 943 17.47 44.35 7.05
C ILE A 943 16.80 45.69 7.33
N SER A 944 17.31 46.76 6.72
CA SER A 944 16.78 48.12 6.88
C SER A 944 16.26 48.64 5.56
N VAL A 945 15.05 49.19 5.57
CA VAL A 945 14.38 49.80 4.42
C VAL A 945 14.35 51.31 4.64
N TYR A 946 14.83 52.07 3.65
CA TYR A 946 14.88 53.53 3.68
C TYR A 946 13.96 54.11 2.62
N ASN A 947 13.18 55.13 2.96
CA ASN A 947 12.35 55.87 2.03
C ASN A 947 12.80 57.32 1.96
N ALA A 948 12.79 57.89 0.75
CA ALA A 948 12.92 59.32 0.57
C ALA A 948 11.71 60.03 1.17
N ARG A 949 11.95 61.08 1.95
CA ARG A 949 10.91 61.92 2.52
C ARG A 949 11.37 63.37 2.53
N ARG A 950 10.41 64.30 2.63
CA ARG A 950 10.71 65.68 3.00
C ARG A 950 11.54 65.68 4.30
N PRO A 951 12.49 66.63 4.45
CA PRO A 951 13.32 66.71 5.64
C PRO A 951 12.48 66.64 6.92
N MET A 952 12.76 65.66 7.78
CA MET A 952 12.07 65.43 9.04
C MET A 952 13.05 64.98 10.14
N LYS A 953 12.67 65.18 11.41
CA LYS A 953 13.42 64.66 12.56
C LYS A 953 13.11 63.17 12.72
N GLN A 954 14.14 62.32 12.70
CA GLN A 954 14.08 60.90 13.00
C GLN A 954 15.13 60.54 14.06
N ARG A 955 14.79 59.66 14.99
CA ARG A 955 15.68 59.15 16.04
C ARG A 955 15.65 57.63 16.02
N TYR A 956 16.78 57.00 16.30
CA TYR A 956 16.85 55.56 16.52
C TYR A 956 17.52 55.25 17.85
N HIS A 957 17.10 54.16 18.46
CA HIS A 957 17.76 53.51 19.60
C HIS A 957 17.89 52.03 19.29
N TYR A 958 19.02 51.41 19.61
CA TYR A 958 19.25 49.98 19.42
C TYR A 958 19.99 49.41 20.63
N ASN A 959 19.96 48.08 20.78
CA ASN A 959 20.45 47.41 21.99
C ASN A 959 19.73 47.88 23.27
N VAL A 960 18.45 48.23 23.16
CA VAL A 960 17.63 48.70 24.28
C VAL A 960 17.13 47.48 25.05
N ALA A 961 17.42 47.44 26.35
CA ALA A 961 16.88 46.45 27.26
C ALA A 961 15.50 46.89 27.77
N ASP A 962 14.67 45.94 28.20
CA ASP A 962 13.30 46.16 28.70
C ASP A 962 13.20 47.32 29.70
N VAL A 963 14.11 47.37 30.67
CA VAL A 963 14.14 48.40 31.73
C VAL A 963 14.42 49.83 31.24
N ARG A 964 15.04 49.98 30.07
CA ARG A 964 15.36 51.29 29.46
C ARG A 964 14.32 51.73 28.43
N LEU A 965 13.37 50.86 28.10
CA LEU A 965 12.35 51.14 27.09
C LEU A 965 11.50 52.38 27.45
N PRO A 966 10.96 52.53 28.68
CA PRO A 966 10.12 53.68 29.02
C PRO A 966 10.84 55.03 28.85
N GLN A 967 12.09 55.11 29.33
CA GLN A 967 12.91 56.33 29.25
C GLN A 967 13.10 56.83 27.82
N HIS A 968 13.27 55.91 26.86
CA HIS A 968 13.43 56.27 25.45
C HIS A 968 12.10 56.71 24.80
N VAL A 969 10.98 56.06 25.17
CA VAL A 969 9.66 56.37 24.63
C VAL A 969 9.15 57.73 25.16
N GLU A 970 9.26 57.97 26.47
CA GLU A 970 8.85 59.23 27.09
C GLU A 970 9.60 60.42 26.50
N LYS A 971 10.93 60.34 26.42
CA LYS A 971 11.76 61.36 25.78
C LYS A 971 11.43 61.55 24.29
N GLY A 972 11.05 60.49 23.59
CA GLY A 972 10.57 60.57 22.21
C GLY A 972 9.28 61.39 22.11
N ASN A 973 8.30 61.09 22.97
CA ASN A 973 7.02 61.78 23.02
C ASN A 973 7.17 63.27 23.36
N GLU A 974 8.03 63.62 24.33
CA GLU A 974 8.37 65.02 24.67
C GLU A 974 8.94 65.79 23.47
N ASP A 975 9.75 65.10 22.65
CA ASP A 975 10.36 65.64 21.44
C ASP A 975 9.43 65.66 20.22
N GLY A 976 8.17 65.23 20.36
CA GLY A 976 7.21 65.07 19.25
C GLY A 976 7.56 63.94 18.28
N LEU A 977 8.31 62.94 18.73
CA LEU A 977 8.75 61.79 17.95
C LEU A 977 8.02 60.51 18.39
N TYR A 978 7.25 59.93 17.48
CA TYR A 978 6.49 58.70 17.74
C TYR A 978 7.18 57.48 17.13
N ILE A 979 7.08 56.32 17.79
CA ILE A 979 7.64 55.07 17.28
C ILE A 979 6.95 54.67 15.98
N SER A 980 7.74 54.44 14.93
CA SER A 980 7.24 54.05 13.60
C SER A 980 7.66 52.65 13.18
N SER A 981 8.74 52.10 13.73
CA SER A 981 9.18 50.73 13.49
C SER A 981 9.93 50.19 14.70
N VAL A 982 9.75 48.90 14.99
CA VAL A 982 10.47 48.18 16.05
C VAL A 982 11.02 46.86 15.53
N ALA A 983 12.15 46.41 16.07
CA ALA A 983 12.74 45.11 15.80
C ALA A 983 13.44 44.56 17.03
N SER A 984 13.73 43.25 17.05
CA SER A 984 14.50 42.62 18.12
C SER A 984 15.68 41.84 17.55
N CYS A 985 16.82 41.91 18.24
CA CYS A 985 17.98 41.06 18.01
C CYS A 985 18.52 40.61 19.37
N SER A 986 18.71 39.30 19.56
CA SER A 986 19.22 38.73 20.83
C SER A 986 18.47 39.22 22.08
N ASN A 987 17.13 39.32 21.99
CA ASN A 987 16.24 39.83 23.05
C ASN A 987 16.46 41.30 23.44
N LEU A 988 17.13 42.09 22.60
CA LEU A 988 17.24 43.54 22.74
C LEU A 988 16.45 44.25 21.64
N TRP A 989 15.89 45.41 21.97
CA TRP A 989 15.02 46.17 21.08
C TRP A 989 15.80 47.20 20.25
N ALA A 990 15.36 47.39 19.02
CA ALA A 990 15.66 48.54 18.19
C ALA A 990 14.37 49.32 17.93
N LEU A 991 14.38 50.61 18.24
CA LEU A 991 13.27 51.55 18.10
C LEU A 991 13.62 52.60 17.07
N ILE A 992 12.73 52.82 16.10
CA ILE A 992 12.78 53.94 15.17
C ILE A 992 11.62 54.87 15.49
N MET A 993 11.91 56.16 15.68
CA MET A 993 10.92 57.19 16.02
C MET A 993 11.02 58.35 15.02
N ASP A 994 9.89 58.85 14.53
CA ASP A 994 9.88 59.97 13.59
C ASP A 994 8.76 61.00 13.86
N ALA A 995 9.02 62.24 13.44
CA ALA A 995 8.06 63.35 13.50
C ALA A 995 7.03 63.31 12.35
N GLY A 996 7.21 62.43 11.35
CA GLY A 996 6.42 62.37 10.13
C GLY A 996 5.33 61.29 10.14
N THR A 997 5.02 60.69 11.28
CA THR A 997 4.03 59.61 11.40
C THR A 997 2.59 60.08 11.23
N GLY A 998 2.30 61.33 11.61
CA GLY A 998 0.94 61.86 11.72
C GLY A 998 0.15 61.32 12.92
N PHE A 999 0.80 60.61 13.86
CA PHE A 999 0.14 60.09 15.06
C PHE A 999 -0.11 61.20 16.09
N SER A 1000 -1.23 61.09 16.81
CA SER A 1000 -1.62 62.06 17.85
C SER A 1000 -1.39 61.54 19.28
N ALA A 1001 -1.30 60.22 19.45
CA ALA A 1001 -0.96 59.57 20.72
C ALA A 1001 -0.47 58.14 20.47
N GLN A 1002 0.33 57.59 21.39
CA GLN A 1002 0.78 56.20 21.36
C GLN A 1002 0.69 55.53 22.72
N VAL A 1003 0.38 54.23 22.70
CA VAL A 1003 0.49 53.32 23.84
C VAL A 1003 1.31 52.11 23.40
N TYR A 1004 2.00 51.47 24.34
CA TYR A 1004 2.76 50.26 24.04
C TYR A 1004 2.66 49.28 25.20
N GLU A 1005 2.90 48.01 24.88
CA GLU A 1005 3.00 46.94 25.87
C GLU A 1005 4.19 46.04 25.55
N LEU A 1006 4.97 45.76 26.59
CA LEU A 1006 5.99 44.71 26.60
C LEU A 1006 5.40 43.49 27.30
N SER A 1007 5.07 42.45 26.52
CA SER A 1007 4.44 41.23 27.03
C SER A 1007 5.40 40.05 27.00
N PRO A 1008 5.41 39.17 28.03
CA PRO A 1008 6.15 37.90 27.97
C PRO A 1008 5.56 36.92 26.96
N TYR A 1009 4.34 37.16 26.47
CA TYR A 1009 3.68 36.35 25.46
C TYR A 1009 3.75 37.02 24.08
N PHE A 1010 3.82 36.20 23.04
CA PHE A 1010 3.84 36.70 21.66
C PHE A 1010 2.44 37.17 21.25
N LEU A 1011 2.23 38.49 21.30
CA LEU A 1011 0.96 39.23 21.19
C LEU A 1011 -0.04 38.95 22.34
N HIS A 1012 -0.13 39.90 23.27
CA HIS A 1012 -1.10 39.88 24.36
C HIS A 1012 -2.51 40.23 23.86
N LYS A 1013 -3.37 39.22 23.72
CA LYS A 1013 -4.69 39.37 23.10
C LYS A 1013 -5.62 40.33 23.84
N GLU A 1014 -5.69 40.22 25.18
CA GLU A 1014 -6.63 40.99 25.99
C GLU A 1014 -6.31 42.49 25.94
N TRP A 1015 -5.05 42.85 26.14
CA TRP A 1015 -4.60 44.24 26.03
C TRP A 1015 -4.84 44.83 24.64
N ILE A 1016 -4.53 44.10 23.56
CA ILE A 1016 -4.77 44.57 22.18
C ILE A 1016 -6.27 44.85 21.95
N MET A 1017 -7.16 43.98 22.44
CA MET A 1017 -8.61 44.16 22.31
C MET A 1017 -9.09 45.39 23.06
N GLU A 1018 -8.63 45.59 24.30
CA GLU A 1018 -8.94 46.78 25.10
C GLU A 1018 -8.48 48.08 24.40
N GLN A 1019 -7.30 48.08 23.79
CA GLN A 1019 -6.79 49.24 23.08
C GLN A 1019 -7.54 49.51 21.76
N TRP A 1020 -7.99 48.47 21.05
CA TRP A 1020 -8.85 48.64 19.88
C TRP A 1020 -10.18 49.30 20.24
N GLU A 1021 -10.79 48.97 21.39
CA GLU A 1021 -12.02 49.64 21.88
C GLU A 1021 -11.78 51.13 22.16
N LYS A 1022 -10.55 51.49 22.53
CA LYS A 1022 -10.11 52.88 22.75
C LYS A 1022 -9.67 53.61 21.47
N ASN A 1023 -9.89 53.01 20.30
CA ASN A 1023 -9.46 53.50 18.97
C ASN A 1023 -7.94 53.66 18.80
N TYR A 1024 -7.14 52.88 19.53
CA TYR A 1024 -5.73 52.70 19.22
C TYR A 1024 -5.58 51.54 18.24
N TYR A 1025 -4.73 51.69 17.23
CA TYR A 1025 -4.46 50.65 16.24
C TYR A 1025 -2.98 50.28 16.24
N ILE A 1026 -2.67 48.98 16.09
CA ILE A 1026 -1.30 48.49 16.02
C ILE A 1026 -0.55 49.19 14.89
N SER A 1027 0.54 49.87 15.24
CA SER A 1027 1.36 50.68 14.33
C SER A 1027 2.78 50.14 14.19
N ALA A 1028 3.32 49.46 15.21
CA ALA A 1028 4.60 48.76 15.14
C ALA A 1028 4.61 47.53 16.07
N ILE A 1029 5.23 46.42 15.64
CA ILE A 1029 5.33 45.18 16.41
C ILE A 1029 6.68 44.49 16.20
N ALA A 1030 7.23 43.91 17.27
CA ALA A 1030 8.38 43.02 17.19
C ALA A 1030 8.27 41.91 18.25
N GLY A 1031 8.81 40.74 17.94
CA GLY A 1031 8.97 39.64 18.87
C GLY A 1031 10.44 39.35 19.15
N ALA A 1032 10.73 38.85 20.35
CA ALA A 1032 12.06 38.43 20.76
C ALA A 1032 12.22 36.90 20.68
N ASN A 1033 13.45 36.41 20.81
CA ASN A 1033 13.74 34.96 20.71
C ASN A 1033 13.22 34.16 21.91
N ASN A 1034 13.11 34.79 23.07
CA ASN A 1034 12.50 34.21 24.27
C ASN A 1034 10.96 34.12 24.20
N GLY A 1035 10.35 34.62 23.12
CA GLY A 1035 8.89 34.60 22.93
C GLY A 1035 8.16 35.84 23.42
N SER A 1036 8.85 36.82 24.03
CA SER A 1036 8.24 38.10 24.40
C SER A 1036 7.95 38.95 23.16
N SER A 1037 7.09 39.96 23.31
CA SER A 1037 6.78 40.91 22.23
C SER A 1037 6.63 42.33 22.73
N LEU A 1038 7.00 43.27 21.87
CA LEU A 1038 6.73 44.68 22.02
C LEU A 1038 5.67 45.07 20.99
N VAL A 1039 4.51 45.51 21.47
CA VAL A 1039 3.39 45.97 20.64
C VAL A 1039 3.19 47.46 20.87
N VAL A 1040 3.21 48.25 19.81
CA VAL A 1040 2.93 49.68 19.83
C VAL A 1040 1.64 49.94 19.07
N MET A 1041 0.72 50.68 19.69
CA MET A 1041 -0.55 51.08 19.09
C MET A 1041 -0.70 52.61 19.11
N SER A 1042 -1.15 53.20 18.00
CA SER A 1042 -1.24 54.66 17.81
C SER A 1042 -2.67 55.13 17.58
N LYS A 1043 -2.95 56.39 17.93
CA LYS A 1043 -4.08 57.20 17.46
C LYS A 1043 -3.63 58.17 16.36
N GLY A 1044 -4.58 58.66 15.55
CA GLY A 1044 -4.29 59.49 14.37
C GLY A 1044 -3.89 58.67 13.14
N THR A 1045 -4.06 57.34 13.19
CA THR A 1045 -3.88 56.48 12.01
C THR A 1045 -5.05 56.64 11.04
N GLN A 1046 -4.83 56.37 9.77
CA GLN A 1046 -5.88 56.27 8.75
C GLN A 1046 -6.68 54.94 8.79
N TYR A 1047 -6.41 54.07 9.78
CA TYR A 1047 -7.03 52.75 9.87
C TYR A 1047 -8.44 52.83 10.43
N LEU A 1048 -9.36 52.08 9.83
CA LEU A 1048 -10.77 51.99 10.25
C LEU A 1048 -11.03 50.73 11.07
N GLN A 1049 -10.36 49.64 10.72
CA GLN A 1049 -10.53 48.33 11.35
C GLN A 1049 -9.24 47.53 11.24
N GLN A 1050 -8.91 46.74 12.26
CA GLN A 1050 -7.74 45.87 12.27
C GLN A 1050 -8.08 44.42 12.58
N SER A 1051 -7.21 43.51 12.12
CA SER A 1051 -7.24 42.09 12.44
C SER A 1051 -5.82 41.55 12.42
N TYR A 1052 -5.48 40.63 13.33
CA TYR A 1052 -4.17 39.99 13.32
C TYR A 1052 -4.27 38.46 13.39
N LYS A 1053 -3.19 37.78 12.98
CA LYS A 1053 -3.05 36.33 13.09
C LYS A 1053 -1.64 35.93 13.50
N VAL A 1054 -1.56 35.00 14.45
CA VAL A 1054 -0.33 34.28 14.83
C VAL A 1054 -0.34 32.89 14.21
N SER A 1055 0.79 32.43 13.66
CA SER A 1055 0.90 31.14 12.97
C SER A 1055 2.33 30.58 12.96
N GLU A 1056 2.49 29.26 13.04
CA GLU A 1056 3.80 28.57 12.93
C GLU A 1056 4.40 28.59 11.51
N SER A 1057 3.58 28.95 10.51
CA SER A 1057 4.00 29.12 9.12
C SER A 1057 3.42 30.41 8.56
N PHE A 1058 4.06 30.99 7.55
CA PHE A 1058 3.62 32.25 6.96
C PHE A 1058 2.15 32.14 6.45
N PRO A 1059 1.19 32.88 7.02
CA PRO A 1059 -0.24 32.58 6.87
C PRO A 1059 -0.86 33.17 5.58
N PHE A 1060 -0.25 32.92 4.41
CA PHE A 1060 -0.65 33.56 3.14
C PHE A 1060 -2.11 33.32 2.76
N LYS A 1061 -2.67 32.12 3.00
CA LYS A 1061 -4.11 31.85 2.74
C LYS A 1061 -5.05 32.79 3.51
N TRP A 1062 -4.67 33.13 4.74
CA TRP A 1062 -5.45 34.07 5.56
C TRP A 1062 -5.28 35.51 5.05
N ILE A 1063 -4.05 35.89 4.69
CA ILE A 1063 -3.75 37.20 4.07
C ILE A 1063 -4.57 37.37 2.79
N ASN A 1064 -4.57 36.40 1.89
CA ASN A 1064 -5.31 36.44 0.63
C ASN A 1064 -6.84 36.48 0.83
N LYS A 1065 -7.36 35.84 1.90
CA LYS A 1065 -8.76 36.01 2.29
C LYS A 1065 -9.03 37.46 2.74
N LYS A 1066 -8.15 38.03 3.55
CA LYS A 1066 -8.27 39.38 4.10
C LYS A 1066 -8.09 40.49 3.06
N TRP A 1067 -7.22 40.32 2.07
CA TRP A 1067 -7.12 41.23 0.92
C TRP A 1067 -8.46 41.36 0.19
N ARG A 1068 -9.17 40.25 -0.03
CA ARG A 1068 -10.52 40.27 -0.63
C ARG A 1068 -11.58 40.96 0.23
N GLU A 1069 -11.37 41.03 1.54
CA GLU A 1069 -12.22 41.76 2.49
C GLU A 1069 -11.82 43.26 2.60
N GLY A 1070 -10.82 43.72 1.84
CA GLY A 1070 -10.34 45.11 1.83
C GLY A 1070 -9.36 45.46 2.96
N PHE A 1071 -8.78 44.46 3.62
CA PHE A 1071 -7.71 44.63 4.60
C PHE A 1071 -6.35 44.48 3.92
N TYR A 1072 -5.37 45.29 4.32
CA TYR A 1072 -3.99 45.20 3.82
C TYR A 1072 -3.03 44.97 4.99
N VAL A 1073 -1.95 44.21 4.77
CA VAL A 1073 -0.90 44.03 5.80
C VAL A 1073 -0.24 45.37 6.09
N THR A 1074 -0.20 45.74 7.36
CA THR A 1074 0.38 47.02 7.83
C THR A 1074 1.52 46.82 8.80
N ALA A 1075 1.61 45.66 9.47
CA ALA A 1075 2.75 45.32 10.30
C ALA A 1075 2.96 43.80 10.35
N MET A 1076 4.21 43.37 10.54
CA MET A 1076 4.58 41.97 10.69
C MET A 1076 5.64 41.83 11.76
N ALA A 1077 5.59 40.74 12.53
CA ALA A 1077 6.63 40.38 13.49
C ALA A 1077 6.83 38.87 13.52
N THR A 1078 7.94 38.46 14.11
CA THR A 1078 8.30 37.06 14.32
C THR A 1078 8.80 36.85 15.75
N ALA A 1079 8.57 35.66 16.29
CA ALA A 1079 9.18 35.19 17.54
C ALA A 1079 9.51 33.70 17.40
N GLY A 1080 10.80 33.39 17.24
CA GLY A 1080 11.25 32.05 16.87
C GLY A 1080 10.78 31.67 15.46
N SER A 1081 9.99 30.59 15.33
CA SER A 1081 9.36 30.15 14.08
C SER A 1081 8.00 30.79 13.81
N ARG A 1082 7.40 31.46 14.81
CA ARG A 1082 6.03 31.99 14.72
C ARG A 1082 6.01 33.33 14.01
N TRP A 1083 5.01 33.49 13.16
CA TRP A 1083 4.68 34.71 12.43
C TRP A 1083 3.48 35.40 13.08
N ALA A 1084 3.54 36.72 13.19
CA ALA A 1084 2.43 37.59 13.52
C ALA A 1084 2.19 38.55 12.36
N ILE A 1085 0.98 38.52 11.78
CA ILE A 1085 0.60 39.39 10.67
C ILE A 1085 -0.57 40.27 11.10
N VAL A 1086 -0.41 41.58 10.99
CA VAL A 1086 -1.45 42.58 11.29
C VAL A 1086 -1.94 43.18 9.98
N MET A 1087 -3.25 43.20 9.79
CA MET A 1087 -3.90 43.75 8.62
C MET A 1087 -4.93 44.81 8.99
N SER A 1088 -4.95 45.91 8.25
CA SER A 1088 -5.79 47.07 8.50
C SER A 1088 -6.64 47.43 7.27
N ARG A 1089 -7.90 47.82 7.51
CA ARG A 1089 -8.77 48.46 6.50
C ARG A 1089 -8.56 49.96 6.54
N GLY A 1090 -8.58 50.62 5.38
CA GLY A 1090 -8.31 52.06 5.28
C GLY A 1090 -6.81 52.43 5.21
N ALA A 1091 -5.92 51.44 5.06
CA ALA A 1091 -4.47 51.64 5.04
C ALA A 1091 -3.90 52.46 3.86
N GLY A 1092 -4.74 52.98 2.96
CA GLY A 1092 -4.31 53.83 1.85
C GLY A 1092 -3.62 53.09 0.70
N PHE A 1093 -3.69 51.77 0.63
CA PHE A 1093 -3.14 50.96 -0.45
C PHE A 1093 -4.21 50.59 -1.49
N SER A 1094 -3.78 50.48 -2.75
CA SER A 1094 -4.60 50.01 -3.87
C SER A 1094 -4.34 48.53 -4.12
N ASP A 1095 -3.07 48.11 -4.08
CA ASP A 1095 -2.63 46.74 -4.29
C ASP A 1095 -1.49 46.36 -3.32
N GLN A 1096 -1.32 45.05 -3.06
CA GLN A 1096 -0.28 44.54 -2.17
C GLN A 1096 0.12 43.10 -2.52
N VAL A 1097 1.42 42.82 -2.43
CA VAL A 1097 2.04 41.53 -2.75
C VAL A 1097 3.04 41.11 -1.67
N VAL A 1098 3.42 39.83 -1.68
CA VAL A 1098 4.38 39.25 -0.74
C VAL A 1098 5.55 38.64 -1.49
N GLU A 1099 6.77 38.94 -1.04
CA GLU A 1099 7.97 38.19 -1.36
C GLU A 1099 8.40 37.37 -0.14
N LEU A 1100 8.36 36.03 -0.25
CA LEU A 1100 8.77 35.09 0.80
C LEU A 1100 9.91 34.22 0.30
N ASP A 1101 11.04 34.20 1.00
CA ASP A 1101 12.21 33.43 0.59
C ASP A 1101 12.99 32.91 1.83
N PHE A 1102 13.77 31.84 1.66
CA PHE A 1102 14.75 31.36 2.64
C PHE A 1102 16.01 32.22 2.65
N LEU A 1103 16.20 33.02 1.60
CA LEU A 1103 17.25 33.99 1.38
C LEU A 1103 16.63 35.40 1.31
N TYR A 1104 17.42 36.40 0.89
CA TYR A 1104 16.90 37.72 0.60
C TYR A 1104 16.35 37.78 -0.84
N PRO A 1105 15.05 38.10 -1.07
CA PRO A 1105 14.41 38.06 -2.38
C PRO A 1105 14.74 39.30 -3.24
N SER A 1106 16.02 39.52 -3.57
CA SER A 1106 16.46 40.70 -4.33
C SER A 1106 15.78 40.84 -5.69
N GLU A 1107 15.72 39.75 -6.47
CA GLU A 1107 15.09 39.75 -7.79
C GLU A 1107 13.61 40.18 -7.72
N GLY A 1108 12.85 39.62 -6.78
CA GLY A 1108 11.45 39.96 -6.58
C GLY A 1108 11.27 41.42 -6.18
N ILE A 1109 12.06 41.90 -5.21
CA ILE A 1109 12.01 43.30 -4.76
C ILE A 1109 12.27 44.28 -5.92
N HIS A 1110 13.33 44.08 -6.70
CA HIS A 1110 13.68 44.99 -7.80
C HIS A 1110 12.60 45.04 -8.88
N ARG A 1111 12.07 43.90 -9.32
CA ARG A 1111 10.98 43.87 -10.31
C ARG A 1111 9.71 44.56 -9.83
N ARG A 1112 9.39 44.41 -8.54
CA ARG A 1112 8.23 45.06 -7.93
C ARG A 1112 8.43 46.57 -7.82
N TRP A 1113 9.65 47.03 -7.54
CA TRP A 1113 9.99 48.46 -7.56
C TRP A 1113 9.76 49.09 -8.94
N ASP A 1114 10.18 48.40 -10.01
CA ASP A 1114 9.96 48.84 -11.40
C ASP A 1114 8.46 48.96 -11.73
N ASN A 1115 7.62 48.13 -11.11
CA ASN A 1115 6.17 48.13 -11.24
C ASN A 1115 5.43 49.04 -10.23
N GLY A 1116 6.14 49.96 -9.56
CA GLY A 1116 5.56 50.95 -8.67
C GLY A 1116 5.18 50.46 -7.26
N TYR A 1117 5.50 49.20 -6.91
CA TYR A 1117 5.35 48.71 -5.54
C TYR A 1117 6.47 49.25 -4.65
N ARG A 1118 6.21 49.38 -3.34
CA ARG A 1118 7.23 49.73 -2.34
C ARG A 1118 7.10 48.84 -1.12
N ILE A 1119 8.21 48.46 -0.49
CA ILE A 1119 8.23 47.66 0.73
C ILE A 1119 7.57 48.47 1.85
N THR A 1120 6.55 47.91 2.48
CA THR A 1120 5.79 48.55 3.58
C THR A 1120 5.82 47.77 4.88
N ALA A 1121 6.14 46.47 4.85
CA ALA A 1121 6.37 45.69 6.06
C ALA A 1121 7.41 44.60 5.79
N THR A 1122 8.23 44.30 6.79
CA THR A 1122 9.28 43.28 6.71
C THR A 1122 9.38 42.51 8.01
N ALA A 1123 9.48 41.18 7.93
CA ALA A 1123 9.74 40.33 9.09
C ALA A 1123 10.53 39.09 8.66
N ALA A 1124 11.34 38.55 9.57
CA ALA A 1124 12.17 37.39 9.25
C ALA A 1124 12.26 36.43 10.43
N THR A 1125 12.23 35.15 10.14
CA THR A 1125 12.52 34.06 11.08
C THR A 1125 13.97 33.59 10.88
N TRP A 1126 14.37 32.56 11.62
CA TRP A 1126 15.64 31.85 11.40
C TRP A 1126 15.68 31.01 10.11
N ASP A 1127 14.56 30.87 9.42
CA ASP A 1127 14.45 30.06 8.20
C ASP A 1127 14.05 30.87 6.95
N GLN A 1128 13.18 31.88 7.09
CA GLN A 1128 12.60 32.63 5.98
C GLN A 1128 12.47 34.13 6.30
N ALA A 1129 12.63 34.97 5.28
CA ALA A 1129 12.32 36.40 5.30
C ALA A 1129 11.07 36.69 4.44
N ALA A 1130 10.19 37.55 4.93
CA ALA A 1130 8.99 38.00 4.24
C ALA A 1130 8.99 39.52 4.08
N PHE A 1131 8.70 39.97 2.86
CA PHE A 1131 8.56 41.36 2.49
C PHE A 1131 7.17 41.57 1.92
N VAL A 1132 6.44 42.53 2.47
CA VAL A 1132 5.18 42.98 1.92
C VAL A 1132 5.47 44.25 1.13
N LEU A 1133 5.06 44.26 -0.13
CA LEU A 1133 5.18 45.42 -0.99
C LEU A 1133 3.80 45.91 -1.40
N SER A 1134 3.57 47.22 -1.34
CA SER A 1134 2.26 47.83 -1.56
C SER A 1134 2.33 48.96 -2.58
N VAL A 1135 1.23 49.18 -3.29
CA VAL A 1135 1.01 50.35 -4.17
C VAL A 1135 0.13 51.37 -3.45
N PRO A 1136 0.63 52.56 -3.09
CA PRO A 1136 -0.17 53.61 -2.47
C PRO A 1136 -1.30 54.11 -3.38
N ARG A 1137 -2.48 54.42 -2.82
CA ARG A 1137 -3.62 55.02 -3.58
C ARG A 1137 -3.33 56.44 -4.04
N ARG A 1138 -2.50 57.18 -3.31
CA ARG A 1138 -2.02 58.51 -3.69
C ARG A 1138 -0.53 58.37 -3.97
N LYS A 1139 -0.10 58.76 -5.17
CA LYS A 1139 1.32 58.75 -5.53
C LYS A 1139 2.11 59.62 -4.53
N PRO A 1140 3.10 59.07 -3.81
CA PRO A 1140 3.99 59.86 -2.97
C PRO A 1140 4.78 60.85 -3.84
N ALA A 1141 5.13 62.01 -3.29
CA ALA A 1141 5.90 63.03 -4.02
C ALA A 1141 7.35 62.60 -4.31
N ASP A 1142 7.90 61.66 -3.54
CA ASP A 1142 9.24 61.10 -3.69
C ASP A 1142 9.15 59.56 -3.84
N GLU A 1143 9.79 59.01 -4.88
CA GLU A 1143 9.65 57.59 -5.25
C GLU A 1143 10.82 56.69 -4.82
N THR A 1144 11.91 57.26 -4.29
CA THR A 1144 13.14 56.51 -4.00
C THR A 1144 13.03 55.69 -2.71
N GLN A 1145 13.24 54.37 -2.82
CA GLN A 1145 13.36 53.45 -1.69
C GLN A 1145 14.63 52.62 -1.83
N GLU A 1146 15.34 52.40 -0.73
CA GLU A 1146 16.57 51.62 -0.70
C GLU A 1146 16.52 50.56 0.41
N THR A 1147 17.26 49.47 0.22
CA THR A 1147 17.40 48.39 1.20
C THR A 1147 18.86 48.16 1.53
N LEU A 1148 19.17 48.00 2.82
CA LEU A 1148 20.52 47.73 3.31
C LEU A 1148 20.52 46.48 4.19
N ARG A 1149 21.53 45.64 4.02
CA ARG A 1149 21.77 44.44 4.84
C ARG A 1149 23.12 44.55 5.54
N THR A 1150 23.14 44.43 6.86
CA THR A 1150 24.37 44.55 7.66
C THR A 1150 24.39 43.50 8.78
N SER A 1151 25.57 42.99 9.14
CA SER A 1151 25.73 42.06 10.26
C SER A 1151 25.45 42.75 11.61
N ALA A 1152 25.88 44.00 11.76
CA ALA A 1152 25.58 44.87 12.90
C ALA A 1152 24.47 45.88 12.56
N PHE A 1153 23.88 46.51 13.58
CA PHE A 1153 22.90 47.58 13.36
C PHE A 1153 23.54 48.73 12.57
N PRO A 1154 22.89 49.29 11.52
CA PRO A 1154 23.55 50.16 10.53
C PRO A 1154 23.75 51.62 10.99
N SER A 1155 24.23 51.86 12.20
CA SER A 1155 24.29 53.20 12.82
C SER A 1155 25.04 54.27 12.01
N THR A 1156 26.14 53.89 11.33
CA THR A 1156 26.93 54.78 10.45
C THR A 1156 26.16 55.14 9.19
N HIS A 1157 25.62 54.12 8.51
CA HIS A 1157 24.86 54.27 7.27
C HIS A 1157 23.59 55.10 7.50
N VAL A 1158 22.92 54.98 8.65
CA VAL A 1158 21.72 55.79 8.95
C VAL A 1158 22.02 57.29 8.85
N LYS A 1159 23.18 57.73 9.37
CA LYS A 1159 23.57 59.15 9.30
C LYS A 1159 23.85 59.59 7.86
N GLU A 1160 24.53 58.74 7.08
CA GLU A 1160 24.78 58.98 5.65
C GLU A 1160 23.48 59.06 4.82
N LYS A 1161 22.48 58.23 5.16
CA LYS A 1161 21.17 58.21 4.51
C LYS A 1161 20.35 59.44 4.88
N TRP A 1162 20.37 59.88 6.14
CA TRP A 1162 19.72 61.13 6.55
C TRP A 1162 20.25 62.35 5.79
N ALA A 1163 21.55 62.42 5.50
CA ALA A 1163 22.13 63.50 4.69
C ALA A 1163 21.59 63.54 3.24
N LYS A 1164 20.99 62.43 2.77
CA LYS A 1164 20.35 62.30 1.45
C LYS A 1164 18.81 62.32 1.55
N ASN A 1165 18.25 62.74 2.68
CA ASN A 1165 16.81 62.71 2.98
C ASN A 1165 16.18 61.30 2.89
N LEU A 1166 16.98 60.25 3.13
CA LEU A 1166 16.54 58.86 3.20
C LEU A 1166 16.39 58.45 4.67
N TYR A 1167 15.18 58.07 5.07
CA TYR A 1167 14.83 57.75 6.45
C TYR A 1167 14.38 56.30 6.59
N ILE A 1168 14.68 55.67 7.73
CA ILE A 1168 14.27 54.27 7.97
C ILE A 1168 12.74 54.21 8.01
N ALA A 1169 12.16 53.37 7.17
CA ALA A 1169 10.73 53.12 7.12
C ALA A 1169 10.34 51.78 7.76
N SER A 1170 11.23 50.78 7.70
CA SER A 1170 11.04 49.47 8.31
C SER A 1170 12.39 48.85 8.62
N VAL A 1171 12.47 48.10 9.73
CA VAL A 1171 13.67 47.35 10.11
C VAL A 1171 13.27 45.99 10.68
N CYS A 1172 14.03 44.95 10.35
CA CYS A 1172 13.93 43.64 10.99
C CYS A 1172 15.30 42.93 11.06
N TYR A 1173 15.37 41.84 11.81
CA TYR A 1173 16.57 41.01 11.95
C TYR A 1173 16.21 39.54 11.72
N GLY A 1174 17.01 38.83 10.93
CA GLY A 1174 16.77 37.41 10.66
C GLY A 1174 17.73 36.83 9.63
N ARG A 1175 17.41 35.64 9.13
CA ARG A 1175 18.29 34.93 8.19
C ARG A 1175 18.22 35.51 6.77
N THR A 1176 19.39 35.80 6.23
CA THR A 1176 19.66 36.26 4.85
C THR A 1176 20.88 35.48 4.30
N VAL A 1177 21.55 36.03 3.30
CA VAL A 1177 22.75 35.48 2.65
C VAL A 1177 23.85 36.53 2.65
N SER A 1178 25.08 36.13 2.99
CA SER A 1178 26.28 36.98 2.91
C SER A 1178 26.65 37.34 1.48
#